data_AF-A0A2J7ZMU7-F1
#
_entry.id   AF-A0A2J7ZMU7-F1
#
_cell.length_a   1.000
_cell.length_b   1.000
_cell.length_c   1.000
_cell.angle_alpha   90.00
_cell.angle_beta   90.00
_cell.angle_gamma   90.00
#
_symmetry.space_group_name_H-M   'P 1'
#
loop_
_entity.id
_entity.type
_entity.pdbx_description
1 polymer ?
#
loop_
_entity_poly.entity_id
_entity_poly.type
_entity_poly.pdbx_seq_one_letter_code
_entity_poly.pdbx_strand_id
1 'polypeptide(L)'
;MSGMRREVRACLGSELYHDVDMVNSQPTLCLQYFSARSLPTTYLGDTESVTFISNGSMRAQIDVLNFTKPADRSAKVNLPDMNKRGTVMSARKLDTLMGAYTGSIQHALSHALGLGGVMVTINNVNCQNLTINGGGDAESSSQQQQRSTDDDLIVSLLGAHPGMRERWRFSPDAKSESCNGMFHCDPATHVWRQVHNAFVEDALVSLFKSAPLWSSLTKEDRRYVGGRRGSSEMRCMLARKVLHEGFTHLLDENPDVFAVANGLFDMRRGGEFRPVRPEDMVMTHATWSYDGTLAAAKRPAVEAFLRQVLPVDAERRVVLSYFAGLLSGHRDMKKFLVLTDRRAGDNGKTTFAQLMSRFFSSYAVPRGTKFVCKGSFDKDRDSHDAGLAGCRGKRLMVAEELKGHMTLDVAMLKAYTGGRGSEVEGRACGSASTFRYIWQSGFVLIFNEGDAPKFDAQDQAFLGRMVVPMRSKFVPLDARGRHPELDDEFVFPMNKELSSEFPSWCPALAEILMECRDSGGLDAIPESMREWRTDIADAGNTLAEWFADRVAITGSPRDAVPIRELWDLYRSHCDLEQGDNSRVSQREFKELALAFFRTKRDAGVVVKDKAAIKQEDGGFLSVRHISAKRLEEIKASLLVEEGVTCGQVRVLKFDPVDKRPIDYQWRIIN
;
A
#
# COMPACT_ATOMS: atom_id res chain seq x y z
N MET A 1 53.49 28.97 6.64
CA MET A 1 52.04 28.96 6.94
C MET A 1 51.64 27.76 7.83
N SER A 2 52.34 27.54 8.94
CA SER A 2 52.12 26.38 9.84
C SER A 2 51.71 26.77 11.26
N GLY A 3 51.33 28.03 11.51
CA GLY A 3 51.00 28.51 12.85
C GLY A 3 49.84 29.50 12.95
N MET A 4 48.88 29.49 12.02
CA MET A 4 47.70 30.38 12.09
C MET A 4 46.39 29.60 12.04
N ARG A 5 45.43 30.04 12.88
CA ARG A 5 44.09 29.45 13.01
C ARG A 5 43.25 29.70 11.76
N ARG A 6 42.39 28.73 11.47
CA ARG A 6 41.67 28.53 10.20
C ARG A 6 40.69 29.65 9.86
N GLU A 7 40.16 30.35 10.86
CA GLU A 7 39.23 31.48 10.66
C GLU A 7 39.91 32.75 10.14
N VAL A 8 41.19 32.98 10.46
CA VAL A 8 41.94 34.14 9.97
C VAL A 8 42.30 34.00 8.47
N ARG A 9 42.46 32.77 7.97
CA ARG A 9 42.59 32.49 6.53
C ARG A 9 41.30 32.74 5.74
N ALA A 10 40.15 32.56 6.38
CA ALA A 10 38.86 32.75 5.73
C ALA A 10 38.47 34.23 5.66
N CYS A 11 39.01 35.07 6.56
CA CYS A 11 38.71 36.49 6.64
C CYS A 11 39.68 37.41 5.89
N LEU A 12 40.75 36.86 5.27
CA LEU A 12 41.66 37.52 4.33
C LEU A 12 41.47 36.93 2.91
N GLY A 13 40.30 36.91 2.26
CA GLY A 13 39.28 37.94 2.33
C GLY A 13 39.88 39.31 2.07
N SER A 14 40.47 39.58 0.89
CA SER A 14 40.39 40.92 0.26
C SER A 14 41.32 41.18 -0.94
N GLU A 15 42.39 40.41 -1.18
CA GLU A 15 43.52 40.98 -1.97
C GLU A 15 43.93 40.36 -3.31
N LEU A 16 43.16 39.47 -3.95
CA LEU A 16 43.51 39.02 -5.31
C LEU A 16 42.34 39.19 -6.30
N TYR A 17 41.62 40.30 -6.12
CA TYR A 17 40.77 40.91 -7.14
C TYR A 17 41.56 41.89 -8.04
N HIS A 18 42.87 41.98 -7.89
CA HIS A 18 43.74 42.74 -8.78
C HIS A 18 44.99 41.91 -9.09
N ASP A 19 45.40 41.93 -10.35
CA ASP A 19 46.63 41.36 -10.93
C ASP A 19 46.63 39.92 -11.48
N VAL A 20 45.44 39.37 -11.79
CA VAL A 20 45.31 38.63 -13.06
C VAL A 20 44.12 39.22 -13.80
N ASP A 21 44.43 40.17 -14.67
CA ASP A 21 43.48 40.72 -15.64
C ASP A 21 42.90 39.58 -16.49
N MET A 22 41.72 39.11 -16.11
CA MET A 22 40.96 38.08 -16.84
C MET A 22 40.49 38.57 -18.22
N VAL A 23 40.74 39.84 -18.57
CA VAL A 23 40.55 40.36 -19.92
C VAL A 23 41.76 40.04 -20.82
N ASN A 24 42.94 39.75 -20.25
CA ASN A 24 44.18 39.52 -21.00
C ASN A 24 45.01 38.29 -20.57
N SER A 25 44.55 37.47 -19.63
CA SER A 25 45.27 36.25 -19.24
C SER A 25 45.17 35.18 -20.33
N GLN A 26 46.32 34.69 -20.80
CA GLN A 26 46.36 33.65 -21.82
C GLN A 26 45.67 32.35 -21.33
N PRO A 27 45.02 31.58 -22.24
CA PRO A 27 44.22 30.38 -21.92
C PRO A 27 44.94 29.35 -21.01
N THR A 28 46.26 29.34 -21.06
CA THR A 28 47.14 28.43 -20.31
C THR A 28 47.04 28.60 -18.79
N LEU A 29 46.83 29.81 -18.27
CA LEU A 29 46.74 30.10 -16.82
C LEU A 29 45.42 29.62 -16.20
N CYS A 30 44.31 29.72 -16.95
CA CYS A 30 43.00 29.23 -16.52
C CYS A 30 42.97 27.68 -16.49
N LEU A 31 43.61 27.03 -17.46
CA LEU A 31 43.74 25.56 -17.49
C LEU A 31 44.61 25.03 -16.34
N GLN A 32 45.70 25.73 -16.00
CA GLN A 32 46.53 25.38 -14.84
C GLN A 32 45.76 25.52 -13.52
N TYR A 33 44.89 26.53 -13.39
CA TYR A 33 44.04 26.73 -12.22
C TYR A 33 43.00 25.62 -12.04
N PHE A 34 42.33 25.20 -13.12
CA PHE A 34 41.33 24.12 -13.06
C PHE A 34 41.96 22.74 -12.83
N SER A 35 43.13 22.48 -13.43
CA SER A 35 43.91 21.26 -13.21
C SER A 35 44.42 21.16 -11.77
N ALA A 36 44.96 22.24 -11.21
CA ALA A 36 45.45 22.28 -9.82
C ALA A 36 44.34 22.12 -8.75
N ARG A 37 43.06 22.27 -9.13
CA ARG A 37 41.90 22.13 -8.22
C ARG A 37 40.99 20.94 -8.51
N SER A 38 41.35 20.08 -9.46
CA SER A 38 40.60 18.86 -9.81
C SER A 38 39.10 19.11 -10.09
N LEU A 39 38.78 20.24 -10.72
CA LEU A 39 37.41 20.56 -11.12
C LEU A 39 37.06 19.86 -12.45
N PRO A 40 35.86 19.25 -12.58
CA PRO A 40 35.50 18.48 -13.76
C PRO A 40 35.39 19.41 -14.99
N THR A 41 36.21 19.15 -16.00
CA THR A 41 36.20 19.82 -17.31
C THR A 41 35.89 18.78 -18.38
N THR A 42 35.02 19.11 -19.34
CA THR A 42 34.63 18.20 -20.42
C THR A 42 35.15 18.73 -21.74
N TYR A 43 36.03 17.96 -22.38
CA TYR A 43 36.57 18.25 -23.71
C TYR A 43 35.71 17.56 -24.77
N LEU A 44 35.34 18.27 -25.83
CA LEU A 44 34.60 17.71 -26.97
C LEU A 44 35.53 17.69 -28.19
N GLY A 45 36.25 16.58 -28.38
CA GLY A 45 36.99 16.25 -29.60
C GLY A 45 38.24 17.10 -29.93
N ASP A 46 39.11 16.56 -30.78
CA ASP A 46 40.47 17.06 -31.02
C ASP A 46 40.60 18.25 -32.00
N THR A 47 39.50 18.88 -32.44
CA THR A 47 39.58 20.14 -33.19
C THR A 47 38.37 21.04 -32.93
N GLU A 48 38.65 22.21 -32.34
CA GLU A 48 37.79 23.40 -32.14
C GLU A 48 36.68 23.32 -31.07
N SER A 49 37.06 23.60 -29.83
CA SER A 49 36.23 23.52 -28.62
C SER A 49 35.37 24.78 -28.33
N VAL A 50 34.08 24.58 -28.03
CA VAL A 50 33.15 25.57 -27.43
C VAL A 50 32.92 25.23 -25.96
N THR A 51 33.00 26.22 -25.06
CA THR A 51 32.79 26.03 -23.61
C THR A 51 31.66 26.92 -23.09
N PHE A 52 30.83 26.38 -22.18
CA PHE A 52 29.76 27.09 -21.50
C PHE A 52 30.21 27.52 -20.10
N ILE A 53 29.95 28.77 -19.71
CA ILE A 53 30.19 29.25 -18.34
C ILE A 53 28.87 29.76 -17.77
N SER A 54 28.41 29.13 -16.68
CA SER A 54 27.31 29.66 -15.85
C SER A 54 27.92 30.54 -14.77
N ASN A 55 27.51 31.81 -14.69
CA ASN A 55 27.97 32.71 -13.64
C ASN A 55 27.08 32.54 -12.40
N GLY A 56 27.67 32.15 -11.27
CA GLY A 56 26.98 31.92 -9.99
C GLY A 56 26.64 33.20 -9.23
N SER A 57 26.18 34.26 -9.90
CA SER A 57 25.66 35.46 -9.24
C SER A 57 24.17 35.62 -9.54
N MET A 58 23.42 36.17 -8.58
CA MET A 58 21.97 36.38 -8.53
C MET A 58 21.37 37.30 -9.63
N ARG A 59 21.92 37.28 -10.85
CA ARG A 59 21.34 37.92 -12.04
C ARG A 59 21.36 36.93 -13.20
N ALA A 60 20.19 36.70 -13.78
CA ALA A 60 19.93 35.69 -14.79
C ALA A 60 20.52 36.10 -16.16
N GLN A 61 21.79 35.78 -16.37
CA GLN A 61 22.51 35.97 -17.63
C GLN A 61 23.37 34.75 -17.96
N ILE A 62 23.36 34.33 -19.22
CA ILE A 62 24.25 33.29 -19.76
C ILE A 62 25.06 33.91 -20.90
N ASP A 63 26.39 33.78 -20.81
CA ASP A 63 27.33 34.23 -21.84
C ASP A 63 27.92 33.01 -22.57
N VAL A 64 27.89 33.05 -23.90
CA VAL A 64 28.47 32.01 -24.76
C VAL A 64 29.72 32.58 -25.43
N LEU A 65 30.86 31.93 -25.24
CA LEU A 65 32.17 32.37 -25.75
C LEU A 65 32.73 31.37 -26.77
N ASN A 66 33.17 31.89 -27.91
CA ASN A 66 33.93 31.17 -28.92
C ASN A 66 35.42 31.46 -28.74
N PHE A 67 36.20 30.46 -28.33
CA PHE A 67 37.62 30.64 -28.01
C PHE A 67 38.55 30.64 -29.23
N THR A 68 38.13 30.18 -30.41
CA THR A 68 39.00 30.14 -31.60
C THR A 68 39.01 31.44 -32.39
N LYS A 69 37.98 32.29 -32.26
CA LYS A 69 37.93 33.65 -32.84
C LYS A 69 37.21 34.63 -31.90
N PRO A 70 37.91 35.26 -30.93
CA PRO A 70 37.29 36.13 -29.92
C PRO A 70 36.59 37.38 -30.48
N ALA A 71 36.95 37.80 -31.70
CA ALA A 71 36.36 38.95 -32.37
C ALA A 71 34.96 38.66 -32.97
N ASP A 72 34.63 37.39 -33.22
CA ASP A 72 33.38 36.98 -33.84
C ASP A 72 32.39 36.49 -32.77
N ARG A 73 31.65 37.47 -32.23
CA ARG A 73 30.37 37.35 -31.49
C ARG A 73 30.41 36.60 -30.14
N SER A 74 30.35 37.38 -29.07
CA SER A 74 29.66 36.97 -27.83
C SER A 74 28.16 37.21 -27.98
N ALA A 75 27.34 36.25 -27.56
CA ALA A 75 25.89 36.43 -27.44
C ALA A 75 25.53 36.59 -25.97
N LYS A 76 24.94 37.74 -25.61
CA LYS A 76 24.45 38.03 -24.25
C LYS A 76 22.95 37.77 -24.20
N VAL A 77 22.51 36.86 -23.34
CA VAL A 77 21.08 36.57 -23.15
C VAL A 77 20.66 37.00 -21.75
N ASN A 78 19.85 38.06 -21.67
CA ASN A 78 19.24 38.52 -20.43
C ASN A 78 17.91 37.80 -20.21
N LEU A 79 17.74 37.11 -19.08
CA LEU A 79 16.45 36.58 -18.65
C LEU A 79 15.75 37.60 -17.74
N PRO A 80 14.45 37.91 -17.94
CA PRO A 80 13.75 38.84 -17.06
C PRO A 80 13.50 38.25 -15.66
N ASP A 81 13.44 39.17 -14.70
CA ASP A 81 13.36 38.99 -13.25
C ASP A 81 12.38 37.89 -12.80
N MET A 82 12.89 36.86 -12.13
CA MET A 82 12.17 35.64 -11.69
C MET A 82 11.13 35.90 -10.58
N ASN A 83 10.93 37.15 -10.15
CA ASN A 83 10.04 37.51 -9.04
C ASN A 83 8.60 37.86 -9.43
N LYS A 84 8.21 37.78 -10.71
CA LYS A 84 6.79 37.90 -11.11
C LYS A 84 6.19 36.53 -11.41
N ARG A 85 5.43 35.99 -10.45
CA ARG A 85 4.52 34.83 -10.66
C ARG A 85 3.59 35.14 -11.83
N GLY A 86 3.77 34.43 -12.94
CA GLY A 86 2.91 34.53 -14.12
C GLY A 86 3.64 35.02 -15.36
N THR A 87 4.56 34.24 -15.91
CA THR A 87 4.88 34.34 -17.34
C THR A 87 4.99 32.94 -17.92
N VAL A 88 3.92 32.51 -18.60
CA VAL A 88 3.95 31.36 -19.51
C VAL A 88 5.03 31.64 -20.54
N MET A 89 6.06 30.80 -20.61
CA MET A 89 7.09 30.90 -21.65
C MET A 89 6.43 30.70 -23.03
N SER A 90 6.40 31.74 -23.86
CA SER A 90 5.82 31.61 -25.20
C SER A 90 6.79 30.87 -26.12
N ALA A 91 6.29 29.82 -26.78
CA ALA A 91 7.04 28.95 -27.70
C ALA A 91 7.93 29.71 -28.72
N ARG A 92 7.49 30.90 -29.16
CA ARG A 92 8.21 31.78 -30.08
C ARG A 92 9.61 32.21 -29.61
N LYS A 93 9.84 32.33 -28.30
CA LYS A 93 11.16 32.72 -27.75
C LYS A 93 12.15 31.56 -27.70
N LEU A 94 11.63 30.34 -27.51
CA LEU A 94 12.41 29.10 -27.56
C LEU A 94 12.82 28.78 -29.02
N ASP A 95 11.91 29.03 -29.97
CA ASP A 95 12.21 28.94 -31.41
C ASP A 95 13.32 29.90 -31.85
N THR A 96 13.40 31.09 -31.24
CA THR A 96 14.44 32.08 -31.57
C THR A 96 15.82 31.62 -31.09
N LEU A 97 15.90 31.05 -29.87
CA LEU A 97 17.13 30.47 -29.33
C LEU A 97 17.57 29.22 -30.11
N MET A 98 16.61 28.36 -30.47
CA MET A 98 16.86 27.17 -31.28
C MET A 98 17.28 27.53 -32.71
N GLY A 99 16.72 28.59 -33.30
CA GLY A 99 17.13 29.10 -34.61
C GLY A 99 18.57 29.61 -34.63
N ALA A 100 18.98 30.35 -33.59
CA ALA A 100 20.36 30.81 -33.44
C ALA A 100 21.36 29.67 -33.22
N TYR A 101 20.98 28.67 -32.41
CA TYR A 101 21.77 27.45 -32.17
C TYR A 101 21.91 26.58 -33.43
N THR A 102 20.84 26.43 -34.20
CA THR A 102 20.86 25.65 -35.46
C THR A 102 21.69 26.36 -36.53
N GLY A 103 21.55 27.68 -36.66
CA GLY A 103 22.30 28.47 -37.64
C GLY A 103 23.81 28.50 -37.40
N SER A 104 24.26 28.47 -36.14
CA SER A 104 25.69 28.44 -35.83
C SER A 104 26.32 27.08 -36.14
N ILE A 105 25.63 25.97 -35.83
CA ILE A 105 26.06 24.61 -36.20
C ILE A 105 26.12 24.47 -37.73
N GLN A 106 25.11 24.97 -38.43
CA GLN A 106 25.00 24.89 -39.88
C GLN A 106 26.13 25.66 -40.59
N HIS A 107 26.51 26.83 -40.07
CA HIS A 107 27.63 27.62 -40.59
C HIS A 107 28.98 26.96 -40.35
N ALA A 108 29.20 26.41 -39.14
CA ALA A 108 30.43 25.70 -38.79
C ALA A 108 30.62 24.44 -39.66
N LEU A 109 29.56 23.65 -39.87
CA LEU A 109 29.62 22.45 -40.71
C LEU A 109 29.83 22.76 -42.19
N SER A 110 29.18 23.81 -42.71
CA SER A 110 29.38 24.22 -44.12
C SER A 110 30.83 24.65 -44.39
N HIS A 111 31.46 25.31 -43.43
CA HIS A 111 32.83 25.79 -43.55
C HIS A 111 33.88 24.68 -43.32
N ALA A 112 33.61 23.73 -42.43
CA ALA A 112 34.49 22.60 -42.16
C ALA A 112 34.46 21.52 -43.27
N LEU A 113 33.31 21.35 -43.93
CA LEU A 113 33.12 20.34 -44.98
C LEU A 113 33.32 20.88 -46.40
N GLY A 114 33.51 22.19 -46.57
CA GLY A 114 33.69 22.83 -47.90
C GLY A 114 32.46 22.76 -48.81
N LEU A 115 31.29 22.39 -48.26
CA LEU A 115 30.05 22.20 -48.99
C LEU A 115 29.19 23.47 -48.92
N GLY A 116 28.93 24.08 -50.08
CA GLY A 116 28.00 25.20 -50.19
C GLY A 116 26.57 24.75 -49.95
N GLY A 117 26.03 25.01 -48.76
CA GLY A 117 24.61 24.84 -48.46
C GLY A 117 24.23 23.56 -47.70
N VAL A 118 24.86 23.29 -46.56
CA VAL A 118 24.38 22.24 -45.63
C VAL A 118 23.12 22.76 -44.93
N MET A 119 22.03 21.98 -44.90
CA MET A 119 20.81 22.30 -44.13
C MET A 119 20.69 21.35 -42.94
N VAL A 120 20.63 21.90 -41.72
CA VAL A 120 20.52 21.11 -40.47
C VAL A 120 19.12 21.32 -39.90
N THR A 121 18.35 20.24 -39.77
CA THR A 121 16.99 20.29 -39.18
C THR A 121 17.03 19.62 -37.81
N ILE A 122 16.78 20.40 -36.74
CA ILE A 122 16.73 19.90 -35.36
C ILE A 122 15.25 19.77 -34.97
N ASN A 123 14.70 18.55 -35.01
CA ASN A 123 13.32 18.30 -34.59
C ASN A 123 13.26 17.95 -33.10
N ASN A 124 12.64 18.83 -32.31
CA ASN A 124 12.12 18.73 -30.94
C ASN A 124 12.85 17.89 -29.87
N VAL A 125 13.14 18.57 -28.75
CA VAL A 125 13.51 18.14 -27.38
C VAL A 125 13.68 16.64 -27.15
N ASN A 126 14.67 16.06 -27.82
CA ASN A 126 15.47 14.95 -27.36
C ASN A 126 16.74 15.01 -28.20
N CYS A 127 17.85 15.43 -27.60
CA CYS A 127 19.12 15.71 -28.28
C CYS A 127 19.79 14.41 -28.78
N GLN A 128 19.14 13.66 -29.67
CA GLN A 128 19.66 12.41 -30.25
C GLN A 128 19.47 12.29 -31.76
N ASN A 129 18.77 13.23 -32.42
CA ASN A 129 18.56 13.18 -33.87
C ASN A 129 19.20 14.39 -34.57
N LEU A 130 20.44 14.24 -35.01
CA LEU A 130 21.05 15.08 -36.05
C LEU A 130 20.95 14.32 -37.38
N THR A 131 20.28 14.91 -38.37
CA THR A 131 20.23 14.36 -39.74
C THR A 131 20.92 15.37 -40.65
N ILE A 132 21.98 14.96 -41.34
CA ILE A 132 22.73 15.78 -42.30
C ILE A 132 22.34 15.30 -43.69
N ASN A 133 21.62 16.12 -44.45
CA ASN A 133 21.37 15.85 -45.87
C ASN A 133 22.44 16.57 -46.69
N GLY A 134 23.41 15.81 -47.20
CA GLY A 134 24.36 16.30 -48.19
C GLY A 134 23.73 16.20 -49.58
N GLY A 135 23.46 17.34 -50.22
CA GLY A 135 23.22 17.39 -51.66
C GLY A 135 24.56 17.20 -52.36
N GLY A 136 24.80 16.00 -52.87
CA GLY A 136 25.94 15.67 -53.72
C GLY A 136 25.44 14.94 -54.96
N ASP A 137 25.96 15.36 -56.10
CA ASP A 137 25.51 15.04 -57.44
C ASP A 137 25.37 13.54 -57.73
N ALA A 138 24.39 13.26 -58.59
CA ALA A 138 24.16 11.95 -59.17
C ALA A 138 25.30 11.60 -60.12
N GLU A 139 26.19 10.70 -59.73
CA GLU A 139 26.95 9.88 -60.67
C GLU A 139 27.27 8.49 -60.11
N SER A 140 27.09 7.52 -60.98
CA SER A 140 26.93 6.08 -60.76
C SER A 140 28.17 5.37 -60.22
N SER A 141 28.00 4.56 -59.17
CA SER A 141 28.83 3.37 -58.94
C SER A 141 28.07 2.24 -58.21
N SER A 142 27.75 1.18 -58.98
CA SER A 142 27.73 -0.24 -58.61
C SER A 142 27.22 -0.69 -57.23
N GLN A 143 26.00 -1.26 -57.21
CA GLN A 143 25.52 -2.34 -56.32
C GLN A 143 25.87 -2.21 -54.82
N GLN A 144 25.36 -1.19 -54.15
CA GLN A 144 25.13 -1.30 -52.70
C GLN A 144 23.83 -2.08 -52.50
N GLN A 145 23.90 -3.27 -51.90
CA GLN A 145 22.72 -4.03 -51.48
C GLN A 145 21.89 -3.12 -50.57
N GLN A 146 20.76 -2.67 -51.11
CA GLN A 146 19.92 -1.67 -50.48
C GLN A 146 19.25 -2.32 -49.26
N ARG A 147 19.53 -1.77 -48.08
CA ARG A 147 18.99 -2.24 -46.80
C ARG A 147 17.46 -2.27 -46.87
N SER A 148 16.87 -3.32 -46.29
CA SER A 148 15.41 -3.45 -46.15
C SER A 148 14.84 -2.32 -45.29
N THR A 149 13.58 -1.93 -45.54
CA THR A 149 12.93 -0.93 -44.70
C THR A 149 12.60 -1.50 -43.32
N ASP A 150 12.38 -0.62 -42.35
CA ASP A 150 12.06 -1.04 -40.99
C ASP A 150 10.72 -1.80 -40.88
N ASP A 151 9.77 -1.50 -41.78
CA ASP A 151 8.51 -2.23 -41.85
C ASP A 151 8.73 -3.63 -42.44
N ASP A 152 9.51 -3.75 -43.52
CA ASP A 152 9.83 -5.04 -44.16
C ASP A 152 10.57 -5.97 -43.20
N LEU A 153 11.51 -5.43 -42.42
CA LEU A 153 12.25 -6.20 -41.41
C LEU A 153 11.34 -6.76 -40.32
N ILE A 154 10.42 -5.93 -39.79
CA ILE A 154 9.46 -6.40 -38.77
C ILE A 154 8.41 -7.34 -39.37
N VAL A 155 7.95 -7.11 -40.60
CA VAL A 155 7.04 -8.05 -41.28
C VAL A 155 7.72 -9.40 -41.47
N SER A 156 8.98 -9.42 -41.88
CA SER A 156 9.79 -10.63 -42.01
C SER A 156 9.98 -11.33 -40.66
N LEU A 157 10.22 -10.57 -39.59
CA LEU A 157 10.31 -11.10 -38.22
C LEU A 157 9.01 -11.77 -37.79
N LEU A 158 7.88 -11.09 -37.96
CA LEU A 158 6.56 -11.62 -37.58
C LEU A 158 6.14 -12.82 -38.44
N GLY A 159 6.57 -12.86 -39.71
CA GLY A 159 6.37 -14.02 -40.58
C GLY A 159 7.20 -15.23 -40.17
N ALA A 160 8.45 -15.02 -39.74
CA ALA A 160 9.31 -16.08 -39.23
C ALA A 160 8.88 -16.58 -37.83
N HIS A 161 8.20 -15.73 -37.04
CA HIS A 161 7.72 -16.03 -35.69
C HIS A 161 6.22 -15.77 -35.53
N PRO A 162 5.33 -16.65 -36.03
CA PRO A 162 3.88 -16.42 -36.04
C PRO A 162 3.26 -16.14 -34.66
N GLY A 163 3.75 -16.82 -33.61
CA GLY A 163 3.28 -16.64 -32.23
C GLY A 163 3.71 -15.33 -31.56
N MET A 164 4.57 -14.53 -32.21
CA MET A 164 5.03 -13.25 -31.65
C MET A 164 3.87 -12.25 -31.50
N ARG A 165 2.92 -12.25 -32.43
CA ARG A 165 1.74 -11.37 -32.36
C ARG A 165 0.82 -11.71 -31.19
N GLU A 166 0.85 -12.91 -30.66
CA GLU A 166 0.00 -13.32 -29.54
C GLU A 166 0.65 -12.99 -28.19
N ARG A 167 1.99 -12.96 -28.15
CA ARG A 167 2.77 -12.82 -26.92
C ARG A 167 3.31 -11.43 -26.65
N TRP A 168 3.16 -10.50 -27.59
CA TRP A 168 3.58 -9.12 -27.42
C TRP A 168 2.38 -8.19 -27.53
N ARG A 169 2.30 -7.21 -26.63
CA ARG A 169 1.26 -6.16 -26.63
C ARG A 169 1.89 -4.83 -26.31
N PHE A 170 1.40 -3.78 -26.93
CA PHE A 170 1.79 -2.40 -26.63
C PHE A 170 0.55 -1.63 -26.19
N SER A 171 0.57 -1.14 -24.96
CA SER A 171 -0.51 -0.35 -24.35
C SER A 171 -0.02 1.09 -24.15
N PRO A 172 -0.50 2.08 -24.92
CA PRO A 172 -0.04 3.46 -24.81
C PRO A 172 -0.41 4.12 -23.47
N ASP A 173 -1.47 3.64 -22.83
CA ASP A 173 -1.94 3.99 -21.48
C ASP A 173 -1.00 3.55 -20.35
N ALA A 174 -0.09 2.61 -20.62
CA ALA A 174 0.85 2.07 -19.64
C ALA A 174 2.25 2.69 -19.69
N LYS A 175 2.43 3.78 -20.46
CA LYS A 175 3.74 4.43 -20.62
C LYS A 175 4.19 5.10 -19.32
N SER A 176 5.46 4.89 -18.98
CA SER A 176 6.19 5.62 -17.94
C SER A 176 7.50 6.16 -18.51
N GLU A 177 8.26 6.94 -17.72
CA GLU A 177 9.56 7.48 -18.12
C GLU A 177 10.57 6.39 -18.54
N SER A 178 10.44 5.17 -17.99
CA SER A 178 11.36 4.05 -18.21
C SER A 178 10.77 2.87 -19.00
N CYS A 179 9.44 2.76 -19.09
CA CYS A 179 8.76 1.68 -19.79
C CYS A 179 7.83 2.24 -20.86
N ASN A 180 8.05 1.87 -22.14
CA ASN A 180 7.20 2.35 -23.23
C ASN A 180 5.82 1.67 -23.28
N GLY A 181 5.34 0.99 -22.23
CA GLY A 181 4.05 0.29 -22.27
C GLY A 181 4.08 -1.03 -23.06
N MET A 182 5.26 -1.64 -23.22
CA MET A 182 5.39 -2.97 -23.83
C MET A 182 5.13 -4.08 -22.81
N PHE A 183 4.38 -5.09 -23.22
CA PHE A 183 4.08 -6.29 -22.46
C PHE A 183 4.53 -7.52 -23.24
N HIS A 184 5.02 -8.50 -22.50
CA HIS A 184 5.45 -9.80 -23.01
C HIS A 184 4.79 -10.92 -22.20
N CYS A 185 4.18 -11.87 -22.89
CA CYS A 185 3.67 -13.12 -22.34
C CYS A 185 4.78 -14.17 -22.41
N ASP A 186 5.25 -14.61 -21.24
CA ASP A 186 6.30 -15.61 -21.17
C ASP A 186 5.89 -16.92 -21.89
N PRO A 187 6.72 -17.48 -22.79
CA PRO A 187 6.39 -18.68 -23.53
C PRO A 187 6.27 -19.94 -22.68
N ALA A 188 6.96 -20.01 -21.54
CA ALA A 188 6.95 -21.16 -20.64
C ALA A 188 5.83 -21.08 -19.61
N THR A 189 5.58 -19.90 -19.04
CA THR A 189 4.60 -19.74 -17.94
C THR A 189 3.27 -19.14 -18.39
N HIS A 190 3.19 -18.57 -19.59
CA HIS A 190 2.04 -17.82 -20.10
C HIS A 190 1.62 -16.61 -19.25
N VAL A 191 2.49 -16.16 -18.34
CA VAL A 191 2.27 -14.97 -17.52
C VAL A 191 2.70 -13.72 -18.29
N TRP A 192 1.84 -12.70 -18.27
CA TRP A 192 2.12 -11.39 -18.83
C TRP A 192 2.95 -10.56 -17.88
N ARG A 193 3.90 -9.80 -18.42
CA ARG A 193 4.67 -8.81 -17.67
C ARG A 193 4.90 -7.56 -18.49
N GLN A 194 4.89 -6.41 -17.83
CA GLN A 194 5.41 -5.19 -18.43
C GLN A 194 6.94 -5.28 -18.48
N VAL A 195 7.53 -4.98 -19.63
CA VAL A 195 8.97 -5.15 -19.85
C VAL A 195 9.64 -3.83 -20.18
N HIS A 196 10.88 -3.68 -19.69
CA HIS A 196 11.71 -2.53 -19.98
C HIS A 196 12.17 -2.53 -21.45
N ASN A 197 12.42 -1.35 -22.03
CA ASN A 197 12.82 -1.20 -23.43
C ASN A 197 14.04 -2.05 -23.80
N ALA A 198 15.05 -2.10 -22.91
CA ALA A 198 16.25 -2.92 -23.10
C ALA A 198 15.93 -4.41 -23.28
N PHE A 199 14.98 -4.96 -22.51
CA PHE A 199 14.56 -6.35 -22.67
C PHE A 199 13.91 -6.58 -24.03
N VAL A 200 13.08 -5.63 -24.51
CA VAL A 200 12.44 -5.73 -25.82
C VAL A 200 13.48 -5.71 -26.94
N GLU A 201 14.45 -4.81 -26.85
CA GLU A 201 15.55 -4.66 -27.82
C GLU A 201 16.41 -5.93 -27.87
N ASP A 202 16.81 -6.48 -26.72
CA ASP A 202 17.58 -7.73 -26.66
C ASP A 202 16.79 -8.93 -27.19
N ALA A 203 15.51 -9.03 -26.85
CA ALA A 203 14.61 -10.08 -27.35
C ALA A 203 14.45 -9.98 -28.87
N LEU A 204 14.26 -8.78 -29.41
CA LEU A 204 14.17 -8.53 -30.85
C LEU A 204 15.45 -8.97 -31.57
N VAL A 205 16.61 -8.52 -31.10
CA VAL A 205 17.90 -8.90 -31.69
C VAL A 205 18.10 -10.41 -31.67
N SER A 206 17.72 -11.08 -30.57
CA SER A 206 17.79 -12.54 -30.43
C SER A 206 16.87 -13.26 -31.42
N LEU A 207 15.63 -12.79 -31.60
CA LEU A 207 14.68 -13.36 -32.55
C LEU A 207 15.13 -13.14 -33.99
N PHE A 208 15.69 -11.98 -34.34
CA PHE A 208 16.28 -11.75 -35.66
C PHE A 208 17.46 -12.68 -35.95
N LYS A 209 18.30 -12.97 -34.93
CA LYS A 209 19.44 -13.89 -35.03
C LYS A 209 19.04 -15.37 -35.12
N SER A 210 17.77 -15.71 -34.91
CA SER A 210 17.29 -17.09 -35.07
C SER A 210 17.23 -17.50 -36.55
N ALA A 211 17.51 -18.78 -36.82
CA ALA A 211 17.34 -19.36 -38.15
C ALA A 211 15.85 -19.70 -38.41
N PRO A 212 15.36 -19.58 -39.67
CA PRO A 212 16.09 -19.25 -40.89
C PRO A 212 16.20 -17.73 -41.18
N LEU A 213 15.54 -16.88 -40.37
CA LEU A 213 15.44 -15.44 -40.62
C LEU A 213 16.82 -14.77 -40.72
N TRP A 214 17.75 -15.08 -39.82
CA TRP A 214 19.07 -14.46 -39.87
C TRP A 214 19.80 -14.71 -41.20
N SER A 215 19.61 -15.89 -41.78
CA SER A 215 20.22 -16.29 -43.04
C SER A 215 19.63 -15.55 -44.24
N SER A 216 18.34 -15.18 -44.19
CA SER A 216 17.68 -14.45 -45.28
C SER A 216 17.99 -12.94 -45.29
N LEU A 217 18.50 -12.39 -44.20
CA LEU A 217 18.84 -10.96 -44.10
C LEU A 217 20.16 -10.62 -44.80
N THR A 218 20.24 -9.41 -45.38
CA THR A 218 21.48 -8.87 -45.97
C THR A 218 22.52 -8.55 -44.89
N LYS A 219 23.78 -8.34 -45.29
CA LYS A 219 24.85 -7.97 -44.34
C LYS A 219 24.55 -6.62 -43.66
N GLU A 220 23.99 -5.68 -44.41
CA GLU A 220 23.55 -4.36 -43.96
C GLU A 220 22.40 -4.47 -42.94
N ASP A 221 21.41 -5.30 -43.21
CA ASP A 221 20.29 -5.56 -42.28
C ASP A 221 20.79 -6.13 -40.95
N ARG A 222 21.69 -7.14 -41.02
CA ARG A 222 22.30 -7.76 -39.83
C ARG A 222 23.06 -6.75 -38.98
N ARG A 223 23.83 -5.85 -39.62
CA ARG A 223 24.57 -4.78 -38.93
C ARG A 223 23.63 -3.76 -38.30
N TYR A 224 22.55 -3.41 -39.00
CA TYR A 224 21.58 -2.44 -38.52
C TYR A 224 20.79 -2.96 -37.32
N VAL A 225 20.20 -4.15 -37.41
CA VAL A 225 19.42 -4.79 -36.33
C VAL A 225 20.29 -4.96 -35.07
N GLY A 226 21.55 -5.36 -35.23
CA GLY A 226 22.49 -5.49 -34.11
C GLY A 226 23.00 -4.17 -33.52
N GLY A 227 22.74 -3.04 -34.18
CA GLY A 227 23.15 -1.71 -33.70
C GLY A 227 22.15 -1.10 -32.72
N ARG A 228 22.62 -0.22 -31.83
CA ARG A 228 21.77 0.49 -30.86
C ARG A 228 20.63 1.28 -31.53
N ARG A 229 20.92 1.98 -32.62
CA ARG A 229 19.90 2.75 -33.36
C ARG A 229 18.87 1.82 -33.98
N GLY A 230 19.30 0.74 -34.63
CA GLY A 230 18.37 -0.15 -35.33
C GLY A 230 17.47 -0.94 -34.41
N SER A 231 18.01 -1.50 -33.32
CA SER A 231 17.20 -2.17 -32.29
C SER A 231 16.13 -1.25 -31.69
N SER A 232 16.46 0.03 -31.42
CA SER A 232 15.48 1.01 -30.92
C SER A 232 14.36 1.31 -31.94
N GLU A 233 14.69 1.48 -33.22
CA GLU A 233 13.69 1.69 -34.27
C GLU A 233 12.82 0.43 -34.50
N MET A 234 13.43 -0.76 -34.47
CA MET A 234 12.71 -2.04 -34.54
C MET A 234 11.73 -2.19 -33.38
N ARG A 235 12.10 -1.76 -32.17
CA ARG A 235 11.20 -1.73 -31.01
C ARG A 235 10.01 -0.79 -31.27
N CYS A 236 10.24 0.39 -31.81
CA CYS A 236 9.16 1.32 -32.18
C CYS A 236 8.23 0.72 -33.25
N MET A 237 8.79 0.02 -34.24
CA MET A 237 8.00 -0.62 -35.29
C MET A 237 7.21 -1.84 -34.78
N LEU A 238 7.81 -2.66 -33.90
CA LEU A 238 7.10 -3.74 -33.22
C LEU A 238 5.90 -3.18 -32.45
N ALA A 239 6.11 -2.14 -31.64
CA ALA A 239 5.05 -1.51 -30.85
C ALA A 239 3.84 -1.09 -31.71
N ARG A 240 4.07 -0.59 -32.94
CA ARG A 240 2.99 -0.25 -33.88
C ARG A 240 2.24 -1.48 -34.38
N LYS A 241 2.93 -2.60 -34.60
CA LYS A 241 2.30 -3.85 -35.10
C LYS A 241 1.58 -4.65 -33.99
N VAL A 242 1.89 -4.39 -32.72
CA VAL A 242 1.29 -5.06 -31.56
C VAL A 242 0.51 -4.10 -30.65
N LEU A 243 0.12 -2.94 -31.18
CA LEU A 243 -0.71 -1.95 -30.50
C LEU A 243 -2.03 -2.59 -30.05
N HIS A 244 -2.33 -2.44 -28.77
CA HIS A 244 -3.59 -2.81 -28.17
C HIS A 244 -3.95 -1.77 -27.11
N GLU A 245 -4.83 -0.84 -27.47
CA GLU A 245 -5.33 0.16 -26.53
C GLU A 245 -6.12 -0.52 -25.40
N GLY A 246 -5.91 -0.06 -24.17
CA GLY A 246 -6.59 -0.61 -23.00
C GLY A 246 -6.23 -2.05 -22.64
N PHE A 247 -5.09 -2.58 -23.13
CA PHE A 247 -4.65 -3.93 -22.81
C PHE A 247 -4.49 -4.16 -21.30
N THR A 248 -4.08 -3.13 -20.56
CA THR A 248 -3.98 -3.17 -19.10
C THR A 248 -5.32 -3.46 -18.41
N HIS A 249 -6.46 -3.20 -19.04
CA HIS A 249 -7.78 -3.51 -18.48
C HIS A 249 -8.12 -5.00 -18.52
N LEU A 250 -7.57 -5.73 -19.48
CA LEU A 250 -7.77 -7.18 -19.63
C LEU A 250 -6.92 -8.00 -18.63
N LEU A 251 -5.79 -7.44 -18.19
CA LEU A 251 -4.89 -8.10 -17.25
C LEU A 251 -5.54 -8.25 -15.86
N ASP A 252 -5.43 -9.47 -15.32
CA ASP A 252 -5.97 -9.86 -14.00
C ASP A 252 -7.47 -9.55 -13.82
N GLU A 253 -8.24 -9.47 -14.92
CA GLU A 253 -9.66 -9.14 -14.87
C GLU A 253 -10.50 -10.29 -14.31
N ASN A 254 -10.12 -11.55 -14.61
CA ASN A 254 -10.86 -12.72 -14.16
C ASN A 254 -10.72 -12.93 -12.64
N PRO A 255 -11.78 -12.75 -11.84
CA PRO A 255 -11.71 -12.92 -10.39
C PRO A 255 -11.66 -14.40 -9.97
N ASP A 256 -11.97 -15.33 -10.85
CA ASP A 256 -12.07 -16.75 -10.52
C ASP A 256 -10.74 -17.51 -10.68
N VAL A 257 -9.64 -16.81 -10.97
CA VAL A 257 -8.32 -17.42 -11.07
C VAL A 257 -7.42 -16.98 -9.91
N PHE A 258 -6.69 -17.95 -9.36
CA PHE A 258 -5.60 -17.73 -8.43
C PHE A 258 -4.33 -18.38 -8.99
N ALA A 259 -3.48 -17.58 -9.62
CA ALA A 259 -2.27 -18.05 -10.28
C ALA A 259 -1.11 -18.19 -9.31
N VAL A 260 -0.29 -19.21 -9.52
CA VAL A 260 0.93 -19.53 -8.78
C VAL A 260 2.08 -19.72 -9.79
N ALA A 261 3.31 -19.93 -9.34
CA ALA A 261 4.47 -19.88 -10.22
C ALA A 261 4.47 -20.92 -11.36
N ASN A 262 3.78 -22.06 -11.18
CA ASN A 262 3.75 -23.17 -12.13
C ASN A 262 2.34 -23.50 -12.68
N GLY A 263 1.33 -22.67 -12.41
CA GLY A 263 -0.04 -22.95 -12.84
C GLY A 263 -1.04 -21.99 -12.21
N LEU A 264 -2.32 -22.36 -12.24
CA LEU A 264 -3.37 -21.61 -11.55
C LEU A 264 -4.43 -22.55 -11.00
N PHE A 265 -5.13 -22.09 -9.99
CA PHE A 265 -6.35 -22.69 -9.48
C PHE A 265 -7.57 -22.01 -10.11
N ASP A 266 -8.44 -22.79 -10.74
CA ASP A 266 -9.66 -22.32 -11.39
C ASP A 266 -10.87 -22.48 -10.45
N MET A 267 -11.26 -21.37 -9.81
CA MET A 267 -12.30 -21.34 -8.77
C MET A 267 -13.72 -21.60 -9.32
N ARG A 268 -13.91 -21.57 -10.66
CA ARG A 268 -15.20 -21.93 -11.30
C ARG A 268 -15.42 -23.44 -11.30
N ARG A 269 -14.34 -24.21 -11.40
CA ARG A 269 -14.35 -25.68 -11.55
C ARG A 269 -14.09 -26.40 -10.23
N GLY A 270 -14.59 -25.85 -9.13
CA GLY A 270 -14.33 -26.41 -7.79
C GLY A 270 -12.87 -26.32 -7.35
N GLY A 271 -12.07 -25.42 -7.95
CA GLY A 271 -10.67 -25.22 -7.56
C GLY A 271 -9.65 -26.11 -8.27
N GLU A 272 -9.95 -26.60 -9.48
CA GLU A 272 -9.04 -27.43 -10.27
C GLU A 272 -7.71 -26.71 -10.55
N PHE A 273 -6.58 -27.38 -10.27
CA PHE A 273 -5.25 -26.89 -10.63
C PHE A 273 -4.91 -27.23 -12.08
N ARG A 274 -4.54 -26.22 -12.88
CA ARG A 274 -4.19 -26.39 -14.30
C ARG A 274 -3.08 -25.43 -14.73
N PRO A 275 -2.39 -25.70 -15.85
CA PRO A 275 -1.48 -24.72 -16.45
C PRO A 275 -2.19 -23.41 -16.81
N VAL A 276 -1.45 -22.30 -16.71
CA VAL A 276 -1.88 -20.99 -17.20
C VAL A 276 -1.93 -21.00 -18.72
N ARG A 277 -2.95 -20.38 -19.30
CA ARG A 277 -3.10 -20.19 -20.74
C ARG A 277 -3.00 -18.70 -21.08
N PRO A 278 -2.57 -18.32 -22.30
CA PRO A 278 -2.51 -16.91 -22.71
C PRO A 278 -3.82 -16.15 -22.49
N GLU A 279 -4.95 -16.84 -22.66
CA GLU A 279 -6.30 -16.27 -22.56
C GLU A 279 -6.71 -15.98 -21.11
N ASP A 280 -6.01 -16.53 -20.11
CA ASP A 280 -6.28 -16.24 -18.70
C ASP A 280 -5.83 -14.80 -18.32
N MET A 281 -5.05 -14.13 -19.17
CA MET A 281 -4.57 -12.74 -18.98
C MET A 281 -3.93 -12.47 -17.61
N VAL A 282 -3.24 -13.49 -17.07
CA VAL A 282 -2.59 -13.43 -15.76
C VAL A 282 -1.33 -12.58 -15.82
N MET A 283 -1.24 -11.59 -14.95
CA MET A 283 -0.02 -10.84 -14.64
C MET A 283 0.37 -11.01 -13.17
N THR A 284 -0.59 -10.90 -12.27
CA THR A 284 -0.40 -11.13 -10.83
C THR A 284 -0.50 -12.62 -10.53
N HIS A 285 0.54 -13.18 -9.91
CA HIS A 285 0.59 -14.57 -9.47
C HIS A 285 1.40 -14.69 -8.18
N ALA A 286 1.09 -15.68 -7.35
CA ALA A 286 1.88 -15.99 -6.18
C ALA A 286 3.21 -16.64 -6.59
N THR A 287 4.28 -16.36 -5.83
CA THR A 287 5.65 -16.75 -6.19
C THR A 287 6.04 -18.19 -5.80
N TRP A 288 5.14 -18.93 -5.15
CA TRP A 288 5.35 -20.35 -4.81
C TRP A 288 4.77 -21.25 -5.90
N SER A 289 5.22 -22.51 -5.96
CA SER A 289 4.74 -23.53 -6.91
C SER A 289 3.87 -24.56 -6.20
N TYR A 290 2.79 -25.00 -6.84
CA TYR A 290 1.97 -26.09 -6.32
C TYR A 290 2.58 -27.46 -6.65
N ASP A 291 2.68 -28.32 -5.64
CA ASP A 291 3.06 -29.73 -5.74
C ASP A 291 2.22 -30.52 -4.73
N GLY A 292 1.35 -31.40 -5.23
CA GLY A 292 0.47 -32.23 -4.40
C GLY A 292 1.23 -33.21 -3.49
N THR A 293 2.45 -33.64 -3.89
CA THR A 293 3.26 -34.53 -3.06
C THR A 293 3.81 -33.78 -1.85
N LEU A 294 4.36 -32.58 -2.07
CA LEU A 294 4.80 -31.70 -1.00
C LEU A 294 3.63 -31.25 -0.12
N ALA A 295 2.48 -30.97 -0.73
CA ALA A 295 1.24 -30.63 -0.01
C ALA A 295 0.87 -31.74 0.97
N ALA A 296 0.74 -32.98 0.51
CA ALA A 296 0.44 -34.14 1.35
C ALA A 296 1.47 -34.33 2.47
N ALA A 297 2.76 -34.17 2.17
CA ALA A 297 3.85 -34.32 3.15
C ALA A 297 3.82 -33.24 4.25
N LYS A 298 3.49 -31.98 3.91
CA LYS A 298 3.48 -30.85 4.85
C LYS A 298 2.12 -30.63 5.53
N ARG A 299 1.04 -31.21 5.01
CA ARG A 299 -0.34 -31.08 5.54
C ARG A 299 -0.44 -31.30 7.05
N PRO A 300 0.14 -32.37 7.66
CA PRO A 300 0.04 -32.58 9.11
C PRO A 300 0.66 -31.44 9.93
N ALA A 301 1.80 -30.89 9.48
CA ALA A 301 2.47 -29.79 10.15
C ALA A 301 1.67 -28.48 10.04
N VAL A 302 1.10 -28.20 8.87
CA VAL A 302 0.26 -27.02 8.65
C VAL A 302 -1.01 -27.11 9.51
N GLU A 303 -1.70 -28.25 9.51
CA GLU A 303 -2.88 -28.42 10.35
C GLU A 303 -2.56 -28.32 11.85
N ALA A 304 -1.43 -28.89 12.30
CA ALA A 304 -0.99 -28.76 13.68
C ALA A 304 -0.76 -27.30 14.06
N PHE A 305 -0.08 -26.53 13.21
CA PHE A 305 0.10 -25.09 13.40
C PHE A 305 -1.24 -24.34 13.45
N LEU A 306 -2.15 -24.61 12.51
CA LEU A 306 -3.47 -23.98 12.46
C LEU A 306 -4.31 -24.29 13.71
N ARG A 307 -4.23 -25.52 14.24
CA ARG A 307 -4.86 -25.92 15.50
C ARG A 307 -4.20 -25.27 16.72
N GLN A 308 -2.92 -24.93 16.68
CA GLN A 308 -2.27 -24.21 17.78
C GLN A 308 -2.63 -22.73 17.78
N VAL A 309 -2.57 -22.08 16.61
CA VAL A 309 -2.80 -20.62 16.50
C VAL A 309 -4.28 -20.24 16.57
N LEU A 310 -5.17 -21.14 16.13
CA LEU A 310 -6.62 -21.00 16.21
C LEU A 310 -7.21 -22.26 16.87
N PRO A 311 -7.10 -22.39 18.20
CA PRO A 311 -7.37 -23.66 18.89
C PRO A 311 -8.85 -24.04 18.97
N VAL A 312 -9.75 -23.07 18.88
CA VAL A 312 -11.20 -23.33 18.86
C VAL A 312 -11.64 -23.65 17.43
N ASP A 313 -12.11 -24.88 17.21
CA ASP A 313 -12.49 -25.40 15.89
C ASP A 313 -13.50 -24.54 15.13
N ALA A 314 -14.54 -24.08 15.83
CA ALA A 314 -15.57 -23.23 15.24
C ALA A 314 -15.01 -21.88 14.78
N GLU A 315 -14.10 -21.30 15.58
CA GLU A 315 -13.44 -20.03 15.25
C GLU A 315 -12.47 -20.21 14.08
N ARG A 316 -11.67 -21.28 14.10
CA ARG A 316 -10.72 -21.63 13.05
C ARG A 316 -11.40 -21.81 11.70
N ARG A 317 -12.55 -22.50 11.65
CA ARG A 317 -13.33 -22.67 10.41
C ARG A 317 -13.74 -21.33 9.79
N VAL A 318 -14.21 -20.38 10.60
CA VAL A 318 -14.60 -19.05 10.10
C VAL A 318 -13.40 -18.30 9.53
N VAL A 319 -12.27 -18.31 10.25
CA VAL A 319 -11.03 -17.61 9.81
C VAL A 319 -10.47 -18.24 8.54
N LEU A 320 -10.42 -19.56 8.44
CA LEU A 320 -9.93 -20.23 7.23
C LEU A 320 -10.91 -20.05 6.06
N SER A 321 -12.22 -20.10 6.30
CA SER A 321 -13.23 -19.78 5.28
C SER A 321 -13.07 -18.34 4.78
N TYR A 322 -12.68 -17.42 5.67
CA TYR A 322 -12.42 -16.04 5.29
C TYR A 322 -11.29 -15.94 4.27
N PHE A 323 -10.14 -16.57 4.54
CA PHE A 323 -9.01 -16.61 3.61
C PHE A 323 -9.30 -17.42 2.35
N ALA A 324 -10.06 -18.51 2.45
CA ALA A 324 -10.51 -19.30 1.30
C ALA A 324 -11.34 -18.44 0.33
N GLY A 325 -12.23 -17.59 0.85
CA GLY A 325 -12.98 -16.64 0.05
C GLY A 325 -12.12 -15.63 -0.71
N LEU A 326 -10.91 -15.32 -0.22
CA LEU A 326 -9.95 -14.42 -0.88
C LEU A 326 -9.20 -15.07 -2.05
N LEU A 327 -9.25 -16.39 -2.21
CA LEU A 327 -8.70 -17.05 -3.40
C LEU A 327 -9.44 -16.58 -4.66
N SER A 328 -10.76 -16.38 -4.53
CA SER A 328 -11.54 -15.68 -5.53
C SER A 328 -11.51 -14.17 -5.32
N GLY A 329 -11.68 -13.40 -6.40
CA GLY A 329 -11.86 -11.95 -6.35
C GLY A 329 -13.24 -11.50 -5.92
N HIS A 330 -14.13 -12.42 -5.58
CA HIS A 330 -15.47 -12.10 -5.15
C HIS A 330 -15.48 -11.71 -3.67
N ARG A 331 -16.05 -10.54 -3.37
CA ARG A 331 -16.15 -9.98 -2.03
C ARG A 331 -17.56 -10.09 -1.48
N ASP A 332 -18.10 -11.29 -1.44
CA ASP A 332 -19.53 -11.51 -1.11
C ASP A 332 -19.81 -11.47 0.39
N MET A 333 -18.80 -11.76 1.21
CA MET A 333 -18.95 -12.07 2.63
C MET A 333 -19.23 -10.85 3.53
N LYS A 334 -19.08 -9.62 3.03
CA LYS A 334 -19.21 -8.36 3.81
C LYS A 334 -18.54 -8.41 5.19
N LYS A 335 -17.38 -9.06 5.30
CA LYS A 335 -16.57 -9.17 6.54
C LYS A 335 -15.14 -8.69 6.31
N PHE A 336 -14.47 -8.33 7.40
CA PHE A 336 -13.02 -8.26 7.52
C PHE A 336 -12.56 -8.94 8.81
N LEU A 337 -11.30 -9.37 8.83
CA LEU A 337 -10.72 -10.07 9.96
C LEU A 337 -10.02 -9.07 10.88
N VAL A 338 -10.19 -9.25 12.19
CA VAL A 338 -9.40 -8.55 13.21
C VAL A 338 -8.70 -9.60 14.07
N LEU A 339 -7.38 -9.56 14.06
CA LEU A 339 -6.53 -10.40 14.89
C LEU A 339 -6.12 -9.59 16.11
N THR A 340 -6.74 -9.88 17.25
CA THR A 340 -6.39 -9.30 18.54
C THR A 340 -6.47 -10.37 19.63
N ASP A 341 -5.88 -10.08 20.79
CA ASP A 341 -5.71 -11.03 21.89
C ASP A 341 -6.18 -10.46 23.23
N ARG A 342 -6.16 -11.32 24.27
CA ARG A 342 -6.42 -10.96 25.69
C ARG A 342 -5.28 -11.36 26.62
N ARG A 343 -4.08 -11.58 26.08
CA ARG A 343 -2.95 -12.22 26.79
C ARG A 343 -1.66 -11.42 26.63
N ALA A 344 -1.78 -10.12 26.41
CA ALA A 344 -0.68 -9.17 26.27
C ALA A 344 0.43 -9.63 25.30
N GLY A 345 0.06 -10.15 24.13
CA GLY A 345 1.01 -10.52 23.06
C GLY A 345 1.44 -12.00 23.05
N ASP A 346 2.38 -12.33 22.15
CA ASP A 346 2.90 -13.70 21.90
C ASP A 346 1.83 -14.73 21.51
N ASN A 347 0.81 -14.30 20.77
CA ASN A 347 -0.35 -15.13 20.41
C ASN A 347 -0.22 -15.76 19.02
N GLY A 348 0.86 -15.48 18.29
CA GLY A 348 1.05 -15.94 16.92
C GLY A 348 0.34 -15.08 15.85
N LYS A 349 -0.20 -13.90 16.20
CA LYS A 349 -0.92 -13.00 15.25
C LYS A 349 -0.06 -12.66 14.03
N THR A 350 1.13 -12.09 14.28
CA THR A 350 2.08 -11.70 13.24
C THR A 350 2.61 -12.92 12.50
N THR A 351 2.90 -14.03 13.19
CA THR A 351 3.37 -15.28 12.57
C THR A 351 2.33 -15.87 11.62
N PHE A 352 1.05 -15.86 11.99
CA PHE A 352 -0.05 -16.29 11.13
C PHE A 352 -0.25 -15.35 9.94
N ALA A 353 -0.21 -14.04 10.16
CA ALA A 353 -0.29 -13.04 9.09
C ALA A 353 0.90 -13.13 8.11
N GLN A 354 2.09 -13.49 8.59
CA GLN A 354 3.26 -13.78 7.75
C GLN A 354 3.02 -15.00 6.86
N LEU A 355 2.47 -16.10 7.38
CA LEU A 355 2.12 -17.28 6.57
C LEU A 355 1.11 -16.90 5.48
N MET A 356 0.04 -16.18 5.84
CA MET A 356 -0.98 -15.74 4.89
C MET A 356 -0.41 -14.78 3.85
N SER A 357 0.38 -13.79 4.26
CA SER A 357 1.04 -12.85 3.34
C SER A 357 2.01 -13.56 2.39
N ARG A 358 2.72 -14.61 2.87
CA ARG A 358 3.59 -15.46 2.04
C ARG A 358 2.78 -16.25 1.01
N PHE A 359 1.65 -16.81 1.42
CA PHE A 359 0.75 -17.57 0.56
C PHE A 359 0.13 -16.68 -0.53
N PHE A 360 -0.41 -15.51 -0.16
CA PHE A 360 -0.97 -14.57 -1.14
C PHE A 360 0.13 -13.88 -1.98
N SER A 361 1.35 -13.73 -1.43
CA SER A 361 2.53 -13.22 -2.15
C SER A 361 2.21 -11.94 -2.94
N SER A 362 2.36 -11.94 -4.27
CA SER A 362 2.06 -10.78 -5.12
C SER A 362 0.60 -10.32 -5.06
N TYR A 363 -0.33 -11.14 -4.58
CA TYR A 363 -1.72 -10.74 -4.33
C TYR A 363 -1.90 -9.96 -3.02
N ALA A 364 -0.88 -9.86 -2.17
CA ALA A 364 -0.94 -9.04 -0.97
C ALA A 364 -0.62 -7.57 -1.28
N VAL A 365 -1.36 -6.64 -0.68
CA VAL A 365 -1.08 -5.20 -0.76
C VAL A 365 0.10 -4.88 0.15
N PRO A 366 1.17 -4.24 -0.35
CA PRO A 366 2.25 -3.77 0.50
C PRO A 366 1.78 -2.61 1.39
N ARG A 367 2.03 -2.70 2.71
CA ARG A 367 1.82 -1.64 3.73
C ARG A 367 0.35 -1.18 3.90
N GLY A 368 -0.52 -2.03 4.46
CA GLY A 368 -1.95 -1.73 4.65
C GLY A 368 -2.31 -0.73 5.77
N THR A 369 -1.42 -0.44 6.72
CA THR A 369 -1.75 0.35 7.93
C THR A 369 -2.18 1.77 7.64
N LYS A 370 -1.47 2.48 6.75
CA LYS A 370 -1.84 3.86 6.38
C LYS A 370 -3.17 3.91 5.65
N PHE A 371 -3.48 2.86 4.88
CA PHE A 371 -4.68 2.78 4.06
C PHE A 371 -5.95 2.74 4.90
N VAL A 372 -5.94 2.01 6.02
CA VAL A 372 -7.12 1.79 6.86
C VAL A 372 -7.40 2.92 7.86
N CYS A 373 -6.53 3.92 7.95
CA CYS A 373 -6.59 4.99 8.95
C CYS A 373 -6.82 6.38 8.33
N LYS A 374 -7.71 7.18 8.93
CA LYS A 374 -7.96 8.59 8.56
C LYS A 374 -6.70 9.45 8.74
N GLY A 375 -6.57 10.52 7.95
CA GLY A 375 -5.51 11.51 8.12
C GLY A 375 -4.13 11.10 7.60
N SER A 376 -3.91 9.82 7.25
CA SER A 376 -2.61 9.35 6.73
C SER A 376 -2.25 9.95 5.36
N PHE A 377 -3.25 10.45 4.62
CA PHE A 377 -3.09 10.99 3.26
C PHE A 377 -3.74 12.36 3.05
N ASP A 378 -4.27 13.01 4.10
CA ASP A 378 -5.04 14.26 4.00
C ASP A 378 -4.23 15.48 3.51
N LYS A 379 -2.91 15.35 3.34
CA LYS A 379 -2.08 16.41 2.78
C LYS A 379 -1.91 16.36 1.26
N ASP A 380 -2.15 15.22 0.60
CA ASP A 380 -2.04 15.06 -0.85
C ASP A 380 -3.03 14.01 -1.38
N ARG A 381 -4.21 14.47 -1.81
CA ARG A 381 -5.26 13.61 -2.41
C ARG A 381 -4.77 12.84 -3.65
N ASP A 382 -3.87 13.43 -4.43
CA ASP A 382 -3.27 12.77 -5.61
C ASP A 382 -2.34 11.60 -5.21
N SER A 383 -1.75 11.64 -4.02
CA SER A 383 -0.92 10.55 -3.47
C SER A 383 -1.78 9.38 -2.98
N HIS A 384 -2.95 9.67 -2.41
CA HIS A 384 -3.93 8.66 -2.00
C HIS A 384 -4.46 7.87 -3.20
N ASP A 385 -4.89 8.59 -4.23
CA ASP A 385 -5.45 7.99 -5.44
C ASP A 385 -4.40 7.17 -6.20
N ALA A 386 -3.14 7.62 -6.23
CA ALA A 386 -2.04 6.84 -6.78
C ALA A 386 -1.78 5.52 -6.02
N GLY A 387 -1.92 5.52 -4.68
CA GLY A 387 -1.78 4.32 -3.86
C GLY A 387 -2.86 3.26 -4.13
N LEU A 388 -4.07 3.71 -4.48
CA LEU A 388 -5.17 2.83 -4.87
C LEU A 388 -4.91 2.11 -6.20
N ALA A 389 -4.16 2.69 -7.13
CA ALA A 389 -3.82 2.03 -8.40
C ALA A 389 -3.08 0.70 -8.18
N GLY A 390 -2.17 0.66 -7.19
CA GLY A 390 -1.39 -0.53 -6.84
C GLY A 390 -2.17 -1.64 -6.13
N CYS A 391 -3.41 -1.37 -5.71
CA CYS A 391 -4.30 -2.36 -5.08
C CYS A 391 -5.12 -3.16 -6.10
N ARG A 392 -5.07 -2.80 -7.39
CA ARG A 392 -5.75 -3.54 -8.46
C ARG A 392 -5.24 -4.99 -8.52
N GLY A 393 -6.17 -5.93 -8.59
CA GLY A 393 -5.87 -7.37 -8.64
C GLY A 393 -5.38 -7.97 -7.32
N LYS A 394 -5.20 -7.19 -6.25
CA LYS A 394 -4.78 -7.69 -4.94
C LYS A 394 -5.95 -8.34 -4.20
N ARG A 395 -5.66 -9.40 -3.43
CA ARG A 395 -6.62 -10.22 -2.67
C ARG A 395 -6.53 -10.05 -1.17
N LEU A 396 -5.37 -9.62 -0.63
CA LEU A 396 -5.14 -9.52 0.81
C LEU A 396 -4.52 -8.18 1.17
N MET A 397 -5.09 -7.47 2.14
CA MET A 397 -4.48 -6.31 2.77
C MET A 397 -4.34 -6.58 4.26
N VAL A 398 -3.09 -6.60 4.74
CA VAL A 398 -2.79 -6.70 6.17
C VAL A 398 -2.37 -5.32 6.68
N ALA A 399 -3.08 -4.84 7.69
CA ALA A 399 -2.75 -3.64 8.44
C ALA A 399 -2.25 -4.04 9.83
N GLU A 400 -0.94 -4.00 10.00
CA GLU A 400 -0.26 -4.27 11.27
C GLU A 400 0.15 -2.97 11.97
N GLU A 401 0.64 -3.05 13.20
CA GLU A 401 1.11 -1.88 13.97
C GLU A 401 0.03 -0.79 14.19
N LEU A 402 -1.25 -1.16 14.19
CA LEU A 402 -2.32 -0.26 14.57
C LEU A 402 -2.18 0.10 16.06
N LYS A 403 -2.42 1.38 16.38
CA LYS A 403 -2.25 1.94 17.73
C LYS A 403 -3.50 2.68 18.17
N GLY A 404 -3.72 2.77 19.48
CA GLY A 404 -4.90 3.42 20.07
C GLY A 404 -5.05 4.91 19.73
N HIS A 405 -3.98 5.60 19.32
CA HIS A 405 -4.07 7.00 18.88
C HIS A 405 -4.53 7.16 17.42
N MET A 406 -4.44 6.10 16.60
CA MET A 406 -4.89 6.12 15.21
C MET A 406 -6.41 6.05 15.13
N THR A 407 -6.99 6.56 14.05
CA THR A 407 -8.45 6.52 13.82
C THR A 407 -8.74 5.77 12.53
N LEU A 408 -9.60 4.74 12.59
CA LEU A 408 -9.98 3.96 11.40
C LEU A 408 -10.86 4.78 10.45
N ASP A 409 -10.65 4.59 9.15
CA ASP A 409 -11.59 5.04 8.13
C ASP A 409 -12.74 4.03 7.98
N VAL A 410 -13.68 4.12 8.92
CA VAL A 410 -14.89 3.28 8.95
C VAL A 410 -15.70 3.39 7.66
N ALA A 411 -15.75 4.58 7.04
CA ALA A 411 -16.53 4.79 5.82
C ALA A 411 -15.91 4.02 4.65
N MET A 412 -14.59 4.13 4.48
CA MET A 412 -13.85 3.39 3.46
C MET A 412 -13.93 1.87 3.68
N LEU A 413 -13.68 1.41 4.91
CA LEU A 413 -13.75 -0.03 5.24
C LEU A 413 -15.14 -0.59 4.91
N LYS A 414 -16.21 0.13 5.23
CA LYS A 414 -17.58 -0.28 4.89
C LYS A 414 -17.85 -0.30 3.38
N ALA A 415 -17.32 0.66 2.64
CA ALA A 415 -17.50 0.76 1.19
C ALA A 415 -16.81 -0.42 0.47
N TYR A 416 -15.58 -0.74 0.86
CA TYR A 416 -14.79 -1.81 0.22
C TYR A 416 -15.10 -3.21 0.78
N THR A 417 -15.77 -3.30 1.92
CA THR A 417 -16.41 -4.54 2.40
C THR A 417 -17.91 -4.58 2.08
N GLY A 418 -18.39 -3.70 1.19
CA GLY A 418 -19.82 -3.51 0.90
C GLY A 418 -20.49 -4.69 0.18
N GLY A 419 -19.71 -5.55 -0.48
CA GLY A 419 -20.20 -6.70 -1.22
C GLY A 419 -19.53 -6.83 -2.58
N ARG A 420 -20.10 -7.68 -3.45
CA ARG A 420 -19.67 -7.84 -4.84
C ARG A 420 -19.80 -6.52 -5.60
N GLY A 421 -18.78 -6.19 -6.38
CA GLY A 421 -18.84 -5.06 -7.31
C GLY A 421 -18.57 -3.68 -6.69
N SER A 422 -17.99 -3.61 -5.48
CA SER A 422 -17.47 -2.34 -4.97
C SER A 422 -16.40 -1.79 -5.93
N GLU A 423 -16.73 -0.71 -6.65
CA GLU A 423 -15.80 -0.04 -7.55
C GLU A 423 -14.87 0.90 -6.77
N VAL A 424 -13.61 0.91 -7.18
CA VAL A 424 -12.61 1.88 -6.75
C VAL A 424 -12.27 2.76 -7.94
N GLU A 425 -12.24 4.07 -7.71
CA GLU A 425 -11.83 5.07 -8.67
C GLU A 425 -10.72 5.93 -8.09
N GLY A 426 -9.80 6.38 -8.95
CA GLY A 426 -8.75 7.31 -8.57
C GLY A 426 -8.05 7.89 -9.78
N ARG A 427 -7.15 8.85 -9.54
CA ARG A 427 -6.21 9.42 -10.51
C ARG A 427 -4.84 8.79 -10.37
N ALA A 428 -4.18 8.53 -11.50
CA ALA A 428 -2.79 8.13 -11.50
C ALA A 428 -1.89 9.31 -11.10
N CYS A 429 -0.81 9.01 -10.35
CA CYS A 429 0.11 10.04 -9.87
C CYS A 429 0.66 10.90 -11.01
N GLY A 430 0.57 12.23 -10.88
CA GLY A 430 1.14 13.17 -11.86
C GLY A 430 0.48 13.16 -13.25
N SER A 431 -0.69 12.52 -13.39
CA SER A 431 -1.42 12.39 -14.67
C SER A 431 -2.88 12.83 -14.53
N ALA A 432 -3.47 13.28 -15.64
CA ALA A 432 -4.91 13.49 -15.75
C ALA A 432 -5.69 12.18 -15.93
N SER A 433 -4.99 11.05 -16.13
CA SER A 433 -5.62 9.74 -16.31
C SER A 433 -6.25 9.23 -15.02
N THR A 434 -7.49 8.75 -15.14
CA THR A 434 -8.21 8.07 -14.08
C THR A 434 -8.16 6.56 -14.28
N PHE A 435 -8.30 5.80 -13.21
CA PHE A 435 -8.49 4.35 -13.26
C PHE A 435 -9.75 3.98 -12.51
N ARG A 436 -10.36 2.87 -12.93
CA ARG A 436 -11.49 2.23 -12.27
C ARG A 436 -11.27 0.72 -12.26
N TYR A 437 -11.54 0.07 -11.14
CA TYR A 437 -11.54 -1.40 -11.04
C TYR A 437 -12.43 -1.87 -9.88
N ILE A 438 -12.80 -3.16 -9.90
CA ILE A 438 -13.57 -3.80 -8.82
C ILE A 438 -12.61 -4.18 -7.69
N TRP A 439 -12.93 -3.77 -6.46
CA TRP A 439 -12.17 -4.14 -5.27
C TRP A 439 -12.22 -5.65 -5.01
N GLN A 440 -11.05 -6.28 -4.90
CA GLN A 440 -10.91 -7.72 -4.74
C GLN A 440 -10.22 -8.12 -3.42
N SER A 441 -9.77 -7.14 -2.61
CA SER A 441 -8.99 -7.40 -1.39
C SER A 441 -9.86 -7.62 -0.14
N GLY A 442 -9.47 -8.59 0.69
CA GLY A 442 -9.92 -8.69 2.07
C GLY A 442 -9.00 -7.91 3.01
N PHE A 443 -9.56 -7.36 4.09
CA PHE A 443 -8.79 -6.68 5.13
C PHE A 443 -8.51 -7.62 6.32
N VAL A 444 -7.29 -7.55 6.84
CA VAL A 444 -6.86 -8.15 8.09
C VAL A 444 -6.25 -7.05 8.94
N LEU A 445 -6.89 -6.69 10.05
CA LEU A 445 -6.38 -5.70 10.99
C LEU A 445 -5.72 -6.42 12.17
N ILE A 446 -4.54 -5.96 12.59
CA ILE A 446 -3.82 -6.56 13.71
C ILE A 446 -3.50 -5.47 14.74
N PHE A 447 -3.93 -5.70 15.97
CA PHE A 447 -3.59 -4.88 17.14
C PHE A 447 -3.63 -5.72 18.41
N ASN A 448 -2.90 -5.30 19.43
CA ASN A 448 -2.91 -5.93 20.74
C ASN A 448 -4.12 -5.43 21.57
N GLU A 449 -4.41 -6.14 22.65
CA GLU A 449 -5.32 -5.66 23.68
C GLU A 449 -4.96 -4.24 24.15
N GLY A 450 -5.96 -3.37 24.34
CA GLY A 450 -5.77 -1.98 24.75
C GLY A 450 -5.20 -1.04 23.67
N ASP A 451 -4.71 -1.58 22.55
CA ASP A 451 -4.10 -0.83 21.44
C ASP A 451 -5.06 -0.67 20.25
N ALA A 452 -6.35 -0.97 20.44
CA ALA A 452 -7.36 -0.88 19.39
C ALA A 452 -7.48 0.55 18.85
N PRO A 453 -7.40 0.76 17.52
CA PRO A 453 -7.54 2.10 16.94
C PRO A 453 -8.95 2.66 17.16
N LYS A 454 -9.09 3.98 17.14
CA LYS A 454 -10.36 4.69 17.38
C LYS A 454 -11.36 4.42 16.25
N PHE A 455 -12.58 4.04 16.61
CA PHE A 455 -13.76 3.98 15.74
C PHE A 455 -15.02 4.19 16.60
N ASP A 456 -16.18 4.40 15.97
CA ASP A 456 -17.45 4.53 16.69
C ASP A 456 -17.93 3.15 17.18
N ALA A 457 -17.83 2.92 18.48
CA ALA A 457 -18.29 1.68 19.14
C ALA A 457 -19.81 1.46 19.06
N GLN A 458 -20.60 2.48 18.68
CA GLN A 458 -22.04 2.35 18.49
C GLN A 458 -22.42 1.84 17.08
N ASP A 459 -21.46 1.79 16.17
CA ASP A 459 -21.68 1.44 14.78
C ASP A 459 -21.81 -0.07 14.60
N GLN A 460 -23.00 -0.61 14.91
CA GLN A 460 -23.31 -2.04 14.80
C GLN A 460 -23.13 -2.57 13.37
N ALA A 461 -23.31 -1.71 12.36
CA ALA A 461 -23.06 -2.09 10.98
C ALA A 461 -21.55 -2.30 10.73
N PHE A 462 -20.67 -1.49 11.33
CA PHE A 462 -19.23 -1.69 11.28
C PHE A 462 -18.81 -2.93 12.08
N LEU A 463 -19.22 -3.01 13.35
CA LEU A 463 -18.88 -4.13 14.25
C LEU A 463 -19.33 -5.47 13.68
N GLY A 464 -20.53 -5.53 13.07
CA GLY A 464 -21.05 -6.74 12.43
C GLY A 464 -20.18 -7.28 11.29
N ARG A 465 -19.23 -6.49 10.75
CA ARG A 465 -18.27 -6.91 9.72
C ARG A 465 -17.00 -7.53 10.31
N MET A 466 -16.72 -7.36 11.61
CA MET A 466 -15.52 -7.88 12.26
C MET A 466 -15.65 -9.38 12.58
N VAL A 467 -14.56 -10.12 12.38
CA VAL A 467 -14.38 -11.51 12.80
C VAL A 467 -13.14 -11.57 13.68
N VAL A 468 -13.23 -12.08 14.92
CA VAL A 468 -12.17 -11.94 15.93
C VAL A 468 -12.12 -13.16 16.84
N PRO A 469 -11.03 -13.95 16.79
CA PRO A 469 -10.22 -14.17 18.01
C PRO A 469 -8.77 -14.66 17.77
N MET A 470 -7.84 -14.31 18.67
CA MET A 470 -6.54 -15.01 18.84
C MET A 470 -6.36 -15.38 20.32
N ARG A 471 -6.61 -16.66 20.65
CA ARG A 471 -6.63 -17.17 22.03
C ARG A 471 -5.30 -17.76 22.50
N SER A 472 -4.49 -18.21 21.55
CA SER A 472 -3.23 -18.89 21.83
C SER A 472 -2.24 -18.00 22.57
N LYS A 473 -1.37 -18.63 23.36
CA LYS A 473 -0.15 -18.01 23.91
C LYS A 473 1.02 -18.94 23.61
N PHE A 474 2.09 -18.39 23.07
CA PHE A 474 3.32 -19.13 22.77
C PHE A 474 4.40 -18.72 23.76
N VAL A 475 4.96 -19.69 24.48
CA VAL A 475 5.93 -19.44 25.55
C VAL A 475 7.28 -20.09 25.25
N PRO A 476 8.41 -19.42 25.55
CA PRO A 476 9.72 -20.04 25.42
C PRO A 476 9.90 -21.14 26.46
N LEU A 477 10.47 -22.29 26.06
CA LEU A 477 10.76 -23.37 26.99
C LEU A 477 12.15 -23.20 27.63
N ASP A 478 12.28 -23.65 28.88
CA ASP A 478 13.57 -23.77 29.55
C ASP A 478 14.44 -24.90 28.95
N ALA A 479 15.68 -25.05 29.42
CA ALA A 479 16.60 -26.09 28.96
C ALA A 479 16.11 -27.53 29.19
N ARG A 480 15.05 -27.72 29.99
CA ARG A 480 14.40 -29.00 30.28
C ARG A 480 13.07 -29.15 29.55
N GLY A 481 12.72 -28.22 28.65
CA GLY A 481 11.49 -28.25 27.87
C GLY A 481 10.23 -27.84 28.65
N ARG A 482 10.35 -27.04 29.72
CA ARG A 482 9.23 -26.68 30.60
C ARG A 482 8.97 -25.18 30.63
N HIS A 483 7.73 -24.81 30.93
CA HIS A 483 7.30 -23.45 31.26
C HIS A 483 6.14 -23.54 32.27
N PRO A 484 6.03 -22.64 33.27
CA PRO A 484 4.97 -22.72 34.29
C PRO A 484 3.55 -22.71 33.72
N GLU A 485 3.33 -21.93 32.66
CA GLU A 485 2.04 -21.77 31.99
C GLU A 485 1.76 -22.87 30.94
N LEU A 486 2.64 -23.86 30.74
CA LEU A 486 2.48 -24.82 29.62
C LEU A 486 1.25 -25.72 29.78
N ASP A 487 0.79 -25.93 31.01
CA ASP A 487 -0.42 -26.69 31.32
C ASP A 487 -1.71 -25.85 31.22
N ASP A 488 -1.58 -24.52 31.00
CA ASP A 488 -2.73 -23.63 30.87
C ASP A 488 -3.42 -23.80 29.51
N GLU A 489 -4.73 -23.50 29.49
CA GLU A 489 -5.54 -23.62 28.28
C GLU A 489 -4.96 -22.77 27.14
N PHE A 490 -4.77 -23.39 25.97
CA PHE A 490 -4.26 -22.76 24.75
C PHE A 490 -2.85 -22.16 24.86
N VAL A 491 -2.03 -22.67 25.77
CA VAL A 491 -0.60 -22.34 25.83
C VAL A 491 0.22 -23.39 25.09
N PHE A 492 1.15 -22.95 24.24
CA PHE A 492 1.95 -23.82 23.39
C PHE A 492 3.44 -23.43 23.42
N PRO A 493 4.36 -24.36 23.14
CA PRO A 493 5.78 -24.04 22.97
C PRO A 493 6.02 -23.06 21.81
N MET A 494 6.84 -22.04 22.05
CA MET A 494 7.26 -21.10 21.02
C MET A 494 8.33 -21.71 20.12
N ASN A 495 8.11 -21.69 18.79
CA ASN A 495 9.12 -22.03 17.79
C ASN A 495 9.55 -20.76 17.02
N LYS A 496 10.79 -20.32 17.24
CA LYS A 496 11.35 -19.11 16.62
C LYS A 496 11.76 -19.30 15.16
N GLU A 497 11.97 -20.53 14.73
CA GLU A 497 12.45 -20.86 13.37
C GLU A 497 11.33 -21.21 12.41
N LEU A 498 10.08 -21.18 12.87
CA LEU A 498 8.90 -21.62 12.13
C LEU A 498 8.72 -20.94 10.77
N SER A 499 9.11 -19.65 10.66
CA SER A 499 8.95 -18.87 9.43
C SER A 499 9.78 -19.40 8.25
N SER A 500 10.84 -20.16 8.52
CA SER A 500 11.67 -20.81 7.49
C SER A 500 10.94 -21.96 6.78
N GLU A 501 9.94 -22.57 7.43
CA GLU A 501 9.15 -23.67 6.88
C GLU A 501 8.02 -23.19 5.96
N PHE A 502 7.54 -21.96 6.14
CA PHE A 502 6.38 -21.40 5.44
C PHE A 502 6.41 -21.53 3.90
N PRO A 503 7.55 -21.36 3.20
CA PRO A 503 7.59 -21.58 1.75
C PRO A 503 7.16 -22.99 1.35
N SER A 504 7.52 -24.00 2.14
CA SER A 504 7.14 -25.41 1.89
C SER A 504 5.69 -25.72 2.29
N TRP A 505 5.06 -24.87 3.09
CA TRP A 505 3.70 -25.05 3.58
C TRP A 505 2.62 -24.52 2.64
N CYS A 506 2.97 -23.61 1.72
CA CYS A 506 2.01 -23.00 0.80
C CYS A 506 1.16 -24.01 0.00
N PRO A 507 1.72 -25.11 -0.57
CA PRO A 507 0.92 -26.10 -1.29
C PRO A 507 -0.14 -26.77 -0.40
N ALA A 508 0.24 -27.18 0.81
CA ALA A 508 -0.67 -27.79 1.77
C ALA A 508 -1.75 -26.80 2.26
N LEU A 509 -1.35 -25.54 2.48
CA LEU A 509 -2.30 -24.49 2.84
C LEU A 509 -3.32 -24.23 1.73
N ALA A 510 -2.92 -24.34 0.46
CA ALA A 510 -3.84 -24.20 -0.67
C ALA A 510 -4.96 -25.23 -0.62
N GLU A 511 -4.64 -26.51 -0.41
CA GLU A 511 -5.62 -27.59 -0.29
C GLU A 511 -6.55 -27.38 0.90
N ILE A 512 -6.00 -27.02 2.07
CA ILE A 512 -6.81 -26.74 3.27
C ILE A 512 -7.77 -25.58 3.03
N LEU A 513 -7.34 -24.49 2.38
CA LEU A 513 -8.20 -23.36 2.08
C LEU A 513 -9.28 -23.72 1.05
N MET A 514 -8.95 -24.54 0.05
CA MET A 514 -9.94 -25.04 -0.91
C MET A 514 -11.04 -25.85 -0.24
N GLU A 515 -10.68 -26.75 0.67
CA GLU A 515 -11.66 -27.52 1.47
C GLU A 515 -12.53 -26.63 2.36
N CYS A 516 -11.96 -25.55 2.89
CA CYS A 516 -12.70 -24.61 3.74
C CYS A 516 -13.69 -23.73 2.95
N ARG A 517 -13.51 -23.58 1.63
CA ARG A 517 -14.36 -22.71 0.80
C ARG A 517 -15.84 -23.11 0.85
N ASP A 518 -16.11 -24.40 0.79
CA ASP A 518 -17.48 -24.95 0.72
C ASP A 518 -18.06 -25.28 2.12
N SER A 519 -17.34 -24.93 3.18
CA SER A 519 -17.70 -25.32 4.56
C SER A 519 -18.83 -24.48 5.19
N GLY A 520 -19.27 -23.39 4.53
CA GLY A 520 -20.28 -22.48 5.07
C GLY A 520 -19.85 -21.76 6.36
N GLY A 521 -18.54 -21.77 6.70
CA GLY A 521 -18.04 -21.30 7.99
C GLY A 521 -18.33 -19.83 8.32
N LEU A 522 -18.69 -19.02 7.33
CA LEU A 522 -19.03 -17.59 7.49
C LEU A 522 -20.52 -17.32 7.62
N ASP A 523 -21.38 -18.31 7.32
CA ASP A 523 -22.83 -18.20 7.44
C ASP A 523 -23.26 -18.25 8.91
N ALA A 524 -22.47 -18.92 9.75
CA ALA A 524 -22.71 -19.07 11.19
C ALA A 524 -21.50 -18.58 12.02
N ILE A 525 -21.44 -17.26 12.28
CA ILE A 525 -20.43 -16.69 13.17
C ILE A 525 -20.69 -17.18 14.62
N PRO A 526 -19.74 -17.89 15.27
CA PRO A 526 -19.87 -18.42 16.62
C PRO A 526 -20.13 -17.33 17.67
N GLU A 527 -20.83 -17.67 18.75
CA GLU A 527 -21.12 -16.75 19.85
C GLU A 527 -19.84 -16.17 20.47
N SER A 528 -18.83 -17.01 20.62
CA SER A 528 -17.52 -16.62 21.13
C SER A 528 -16.87 -15.47 20.35
N MET A 529 -17.08 -15.37 19.03
CA MET A 529 -16.58 -14.23 18.24
C MET A 529 -17.42 -12.97 18.44
N ARG A 530 -18.70 -13.10 18.82
CA ARG A 530 -19.57 -11.97 19.11
C ARG A 530 -19.17 -11.31 20.41
N GLU A 531 -18.89 -12.11 21.44
CA GLU A 531 -18.34 -11.65 22.72
C GLU A 531 -17.09 -10.80 22.52
N TRP A 532 -16.13 -11.25 21.71
CA TRP A 532 -14.92 -10.49 21.41
C TRP A 532 -15.18 -9.14 20.73
N ARG A 533 -16.22 -9.04 19.88
CA ARG A 533 -16.59 -7.75 19.28
C ARG A 533 -17.13 -6.79 20.33
N THR A 534 -17.95 -7.29 21.26
CA THR A 534 -18.46 -6.51 22.39
C THR A 534 -17.30 -5.98 23.22
N ASP A 535 -16.31 -6.83 23.52
CA ASP A 535 -15.15 -6.42 24.33
C ASP A 535 -14.29 -5.37 23.63
N ILE A 536 -14.09 -5.46 22.30
CA ILE A 536 -13.39 -4.42 21.54
C ILE A 536 -14.17 -3.09 21.54
N ALA A 537 -15.50 -3.16 21.44
CA ALA A 537 -16.35 -1.97 21.53
C ALA A 537 -16.31 -1.34 22.93
N ASP A 538 -16.29 -2.18 23.97
CA ASP A 538 -16.24 -1.75 25.37
C ASP A 538 -14.84 -1.22 25.73
N ALA A 539 -13.74 -1.78 25.21
CA ALA A 539 -12.37 -1.29 25.45
C ALA A 539 -12.13 0.12 24.89
N GLY A 540 -12.87 0.52 23.85
CA GLY A 540 -12.86 1.90 23.34
C GLY A 540 -13.55 2.91 24.26
N ASN A 541 -14.21 2.44 25.33
CA ASN A 541 -14.95 3.26 26.28
C ASN A 541 -14.17 3.38 27.60
N THR A 542 -13.64 4.58 27.86
CA THR A 542 -12.84 4.90 29.05
C THR A 542 -13.57 4.69 30.38
N LEU A 543 -14.91 4.55 30.36
CA LEU A 543 -15.73 4.32 31.54
C LEU A 543 -16.33 2.91 31.60
N ALA A 544 -15.97 2.00 30.69
CA ALA A 544 -16.56 0.66 30.64
C ALA A 544 -16.38 -0.12 31.96
N GLU A 545 -15.17 -0.13 32.53
CA GLU A 545 -14.90 -0.77 33.83
C GLU A 545 -15.71 -0.10 34.94
N TRP A 546 -15.75 1.24 34.97
CA TRP A 546 -16.55 1.98 35.95
C TRP A 546 -18.04 1.62 35.87
N PHE A 547 -18.60 1.47 34.66
CA PHE A 547 -19.99 1.01 34.52
C PHE A 547 -20.17 -0.44 34.96
N ALA A 548 -19.27 -1.34 34.58
CA ALA A 548 -19.33 -2.75 34.94
C ALA A 548 -19.29 -2.96 36.47
N ASP A 549 -18.45 -2.20 37.18
CA ASP A 549 -18.29 -2.27 38.63
C ASP A 549 -19.50 -1.68 39.38
N ARG A 550 -20.17 -0.67 38.81
CA ARG A 550 -21.23 0.10 39.49
C ARG A 550 -22.64 -0.25 39.06
N VAL A 551 -22.82 -1.01 37.97
CA VAL A 551 -24.14 -1.34 37.43
C VAL A 551 -24.30 -2.85 37.22
N ALA A 552 -25.18 -3.46 38.01
CA ALA A 552 -25.55 -4.87 37.87
C ALA A 552 -26.69 -5.06 36.87
N ILE A 553 -26.53 -5.98 35.91
CA ILE A 553 -27.59 -6.37 34.96
C ILE A 553 -28.43 -7.48 35.58
N THR A 554 -29.69 -7.19 35.88
CA THR A 554 -30.58 -8.11 36.63
C THR A 554 -31.52 -8.93 35.74
N GLY A 555 -31.64 -8.60 34.45
CA GLY A 555 -32.59 -9.22 33.52
C GLY A 555 -34.07 -8.87 33.78
N SER A 556 -34.36 -8.04 34.79
CA SER A 556 -35.74 -7.64 35.15
C SER A 556 -36.14 -6.34 34.43
N PRO A 557 -37.25 -6.33 33.67
CA PRO A 557 -37.76 -5.11 33.02
C PRO A 557 -38.21 -4.00 34.00
N ARG A 558 -38.32 -4.33 35.29
CA ARG A 558 -38.68 -3.37 36.36
C ARG A 558 -37.48 -2.65 36.95
N ASP A 559 -36.29 -3.15 36.70
CA ASP A 559 -35.05 -2.57 37.20
C ASP A 559 -34.52 -1.60 36.14
N ALA A 560 -34.47 -0.32 36.50
CA ALA A 560 -34.00 0.73 35.60
C ALA A 560 -33.26 1.79 36.39
N VAL A 561 -32.19 2.30 35.79
CA VAL A 561 -31.39 3.39 36.35
C VAL A 561 -31.40 4.56 35.37
N PRO A 562 -31.79 5.78 35.79
CA PRO A 562 -31.62 6.97 34.97
C PRO A 562 -30.14 7.27 34.71
N ILE A 563 -29.77 7.56 33.45
CA ILE A 563 -28.42 8.01 33.10
C ILE A 563 -27.97 9.23 33.93
N ARG A 564 -28.92 10.09 34.33
CA ARG A 564 -28.65 11.23 35.20
C ARG A 564 -28.13 10.81 36.59
N GLU A 565 -28.69 9.74 37.18
CA GLU A 565 -28.23 9.23 38.47
C GLU A 565 -26.82 8.62 38.36
N LEU A 566 -26.54 7.92 37.26
CA LEU A 566 -25.19 7.44 36.96
C LEU A 566 -24.19 8.59 36.79
N TRP A 567 -24.59 9.68 36.12
CA TRP A 567 -23.76 10.88 35.98
C TRP A 567 -23.46 11.54 37.33
N ASP A 568 -24.49 11.69 38.17
CA ASP A 568 -24.31 12.28 39.51
C ASP A 568 -23.37 11.41 40.36
N LEU A 569 -23.47 10.08 40.27
CA LEU A 569 -22.57 9.13 40.93
C LEU A 569 -21.13 9.22 40.40
N TYR A 570 -20.94 9.28 39.09
CA TYR A 570 -19.62 9.44 38.46
C TYR A 570 -18.96 10.76 38.87
N ARG A 571 -19.72 11.86 38.81
CA ARG A 571 -19.24 13.17 39.23
C ARG A 571 -18.75 13.15 40.69
N SER A 572 -19.54 12.56 41.59
CA SER A 572 -19.16 12.43 43.00
C SER A 572 -17.92 11.55 43.20
N HIS A 573 -17.73 10.50 42.40
CA HIS A 573 -16.53 9.67 42.43
C HIS A 573 -15.29 10.46 41.99
N CYS A 574 -15.36 11.23 40.90
CA CYS A 574 -14.26 12.09 40.45
C CYS A 574 -13.92 13.21 41.44
N ASP A 575 -14.90 13.71 42.20
CA ASP A 575 -14.66 14.76 43.19
C ASP A 575 -13.99 14.21 44.48
N LEU A 576 -14.06 12.89 44.72
CA LEU A 576 -13.43 12.21 45.86
C LEU A 576 -12.00 11.74 45.55
N GLU A 577 -11.73 11.33 44.32
CA GLU A 577 -10.39 10.94 43.86
C GLU A 577 -9.64 12.17 43.33
N GLN A 578 -8.97 12.90 44.24
CA GLN A 578 -8.22 14.11 43.90
C GLN A 578 -7.18 13.84 42.80
N GLY A 579 -7.40 14.43 41.61
CA GLY A 579 -6.35 14.60 40.60
C GLY A 579 -6.42 13.70 39.38
N ASP A 580 -7.51 12.95 39.14
CA ASP A 580 -7.62 12.17 37.90
C ASP A 580 -7.92 13.09 36.70
N ASN A 581 -6.95 13.20 35.78
CA ASN A 581 -7.06 13.94 34.52
C ASN A 581 -8.02 13.26 33.51
N SER A 582 -8.70 12.17 33.89
CA SER A 582 -9.64 11.41 33.06
C SER A 582 -11.09 11.93 33.04
N ARG A 583 -11.38 13.04 33.70
CA ARG A 583 -12.76 13.56 33.87
C ARG A 583 -13.43 13.86 32.52
N VAL A 584 -14.43 13.06 32.16
CA VAL A 584 -15.22 13.27 30.93
C VAL A 584 -16.32 14.32 31.13
N SER A 585 -16.72 14.98 30.05
CA SER A 585 -17.86 15.91 30.09
C SER A 585 -19.20 15.19 30.31
N GLN A 586 -20.24 15.87 30.78
CA GLN A 586 -21.59 15.26 30.94
C GLN A 586 -22.14 14.69 29.63
N ARG A 587 -21.83 15.37 28.51
CA ARG A 587 -22.21 14.91 27.18
C ARG A 587 -21.48 13.63 26.80
N GLU A 588 -20.17 13.62 26.97
CA GLU A 588 -19.30 12.48 26.69
C GLU A 588 -19.64 11.28 27.58
N PHE A 589 -19.87 11.50 28.88
CA PHE A 589 -20.38 10.47 29.80
C PHE A 589 -21.66 9.83 29.29
N LYS A 590 -22.63 10.64 28.84
CA LYS A 590 -23.87 10.11 28.28
C LYS A 590 -23.61 9.28 27.02
N GLU A 591 -22.74 9.75 26.12
CA GLU A 591 -22.37 9.03 24.90
C GLU A 591 -21.69 7.69 25.22
N LEU A 592 -20.76 7.66 26.18
CA LEU A 592 -20.08 6.47 26.68
C LEU A 592 -21.04 5.51 27.41
N ALA A 593 -21.93 6.01 28.27
CA ALA A 593 -22.94 5.19 28.94
C ALA A 593 -23.89 4.53 27.93
N LEU A 594 -24.36 5.29 26.93
CA LEU A 594 -25.20 4.76 25.87
C LEU A 594 -24.46 3.71 25.04
N ALA A 595 -23.17 3.92 24.74
CA ALA A 595 -22.36 2.94 24.03
C ALA A 595 -22.26 1.63 24.82
N PHE A 596 -21.86 1.70 26.09
CA PHE A 596 -21.71 0.53 26.96
C PHE A 596 -23.02 -0.25 27.15
N PHE A 597 -24.12 0.40 27.52
CA PHE A 597 -25.36 -0.34 27.80
C PHE A 597 -26.06 -0.88 26.55
N ARG A 598 -25.78 -0.32 25.35
CA ARG A 598 -26.28 -0.86 24.08
C ARG A 598 -25.59 -2.16 23.67
N THR A 599 -24.31 -2.36 24.03
CA THR A 599 -23.60 -3.62 23.75
C THR A 599 -24.14 -4.77 24.60
N LYS A 600 -24.82 -4.49 25.72
CA LYS A 600 -25.43 -5.49 26.61
C LYS A 600 -26.89 -5.85 26.27
N ARG A 601 -27.36 -5.56 25.05
CA ARG A 601 -28.74 -5.85 24.62
C ARG A 601 -29.09 -7.33 24.69
N ASP A 602 -28.15 -8.21 24.37
CA ASP A 602 -28.34 -9.67 24.39
C ASP A 602 -28.50 -10.20 25.82
N ALA A 603 -28.00 -9.47 26.83
CA ALA A 603 -28.26 -9.71 28.24
C ALA A 603 -29.59 -9.11 28.74
N GLY A 604 -30.46 -8.65 27.83
CA GLY A 604 -31.79 -8.11 28.15
C GLY A 604 -31.83 -6.62 28.50
N VAL A 605 -30.71 -5.89 28.34
CA VAL A 605 -30.66 -4.44 28.63
C VAL A 605 -31.35 -3.65 27.52
N VAL A 606 -32.26 -2.74 27.89
CA VAL A 606 -32.97 -1.87 26.93
C VAL A 606 -32.76 -0.41 27.30
N VAL A 607 -32.12 0.34 26.40
CA VAL A 607 -31.91 1.78 26.55
C VAL A 607 -33.06 2.55 25.88
N LYS A 608 -33.75 3.42 26.62
CA LYS A 608 -34.87 4.23 26.13
C LYS A 608 -34.68 5.71 26.48
N ASP A 609 -35.02 6.61 25.55
CA ASP A 609 -34.94 8.06 25.78
C ASP A 609 -35.98 8.56 26.80
N LYS A 610 -37.14 7.90 26.84
CA LYS A 610 -38.19 8.09 27.84
C LYS A 610 -38.81 6.71 28.13
N ALA A 611 -38.88 6.33 29.40
CA ALA A 611 -39.55 5.10 29.80
C ALA A 611 -40.55 5.38 30.93
N ALA A 612 -41.76 4.86 30.74
CA ALA A 612 -42.67 4.55 31.82
C ALA A 612 -42.70 3.02 31.94
N ILE A 613 -42.45 2.49 33.13
CA ILE A 613 -42.38 1.06 33.42
C ILE A 613 -43.78 0.61 33.82
N LYS A 614 -44.27 -0.45 33.14
CA LYS A 614 -45.58 -1.03 33.41
C LYS A 614 -45.53 -1.85 34.70
N GLN A 615 -46.42 -1.54 35.63
CA GLN A 615 -46.61 -2.20 36.92
C GLN A 615 -47.47 -3.48 36.76
N GLU A 616 -47.52 -4.32 37.79
CA GLU A 616 -48.36 -5.55 37.80
C GLU A 616 -49.86 -5.24 37.71
N ASP A 617 -50.27 -4.10 38.26
CA ASP A 617 -51.65 -3.59 38.23
C ASP A 617 -52.05 -2.95 36.89
N GLY A 618 -51.13 -2.95 35.90
CA GLY A 618 -51.34 -2.34 34.60
C GLY A 618 -51.05 -0.84 34.53
N GLY A 619 -50.69 -0.19 35.64
CA GLY A 619 -50.28 1.21 35.70
C GLY A 619 -48.89 1.46 35.11
N PHE A 620 -48.55 2.73 34.85
CA PHE A 620 -47.24 3.13 34.32
C PHE A 620 -46.58 4.14 35.26
N LEU A 621 -45.37 3.85 35.74
CA LEU A 621 -44.56 4.79 36.53
C LEU A 621 -43.36 5.26 35.73
N SER A 622 -43.04 6.55 35.81
CA SER A 622 -41.80 7.05 35.23
C SER A 622 -40.60 6.53 36.01
N VAL A 623 -39.46 6.30 35.34
CA VAL A 623 -38.24 5.75 35.96
C VAL A 623 -37.83 6.53 37.22
N ARG A 624 -38.04 7.86 37.25
CA ARG A 624 -37.77 8.71 38.43
C ARG A 624 -38.62 8.36 39.66
N HIS A 625 -39.87 7.96 39.47
CA HIS A 625 -40.73 7.56 40.60
C HIS A 625 -40.32 6.20 41.15
N ILE A 626 -39.87 5.29 40.28
CA ILE A 626 -39.39 3.96 40.69
C ILE A 626 -38.05 4.06 41.41
N SER A 627 -37.10 4.85 40.89
CA SER A 627 -35.82 5.04 41.57
C SER A 627 -36.02 5.68 42.94
N ALA A 628 -36.87 6.71 43.07
CA ALA A 628 -37.20 7.33 44.35
C ALA A 628 -37.87 6.37 45.34
N LYS A 629 -38.90 5.62 44.91
CA LYS A 629 -39.62 4.67 45.77
C LYS A 629 -38.72 3.51 46.22
N ARG A 630 -37.85 3.02 45.34
CA ARG A 630 -36.90 1.96 45.68
C ARG A 630 -35.78 2.47 46.58
N LEU A 631 -35.36 3.72 46.45
CA LEU A 631 -34.46 4.38 47.40
C LEU A 631 -35.11 4.54 48.77
N GLU A 632 -36.41 4.82 48.84
CA GLU A 632 -37.18 4.83 50.09
C GLU A 632 -37.33 3.44 50.69
N GLU A 633 -37.62 2.40 49.89
CA GLU A 633 -37.68 1.01 50.34
C GLU A 633 -36.31 0.52 50.85
N ILE A 634 -35.23 0.85 50.14
CA ILE A 634 -33.85 0.54 50.57
C ILE A 634 -33.48 1.33 51.83
N LYS A 635 -33.81 2.62 51.92
CA LYS A 635 -33.61 3.43 53.14
C LYS A 635 -34.42 2.88 54.31
N ALA A 636 -35.66 2.44 54.09
CA ALA A 636 -36.50 1.82 55.11
C ALA A 636 -35.91 0.48 55.58
N SER A 637 -35.27 -0.29 54.68
CA SER A 637 -34.56 -1.52 55.04
C SER A 637 -33.21 -1.28 55.73
N LEU A 638 -32.51 -0.19 55.41
CA LEU A 638 -31.23 0.21 56.03
C LEU A 638 -31.42 0.91 57.38
N LEU A 639 -32.58 1.54 57.62
CA LEU A 639 -32.92 2.13 58.93
C LEU A 639 -33.20 1.10 60.03
N VAL A 640 -33.16 -0.20 59.71
CA VAL A 640 -33.29 -1.30 60.69
C VAL A 640 -31.92 -1.73 61.25
N GLU A 641 -30.80 -1.36 60.63
CA GLU A 641 -29.45 -1.59 61.16
C GLU A 641 -28.68 -0.26 61.24
N GLU A 642 -28.57 0.28 62.45
CA GLU A 642 -27.88 1.55 62.71
C GLU A 642 -26.40 1.50 62.29
N GLY A 643 -25.97 2.54 61.56
CA GLY A 643 -24.59 2.99 61.55
C GLY A 643 -23.77 2.73 60.28
N VAL A 644 -24.18 3.25 59.11
CA VAL A 644 -23.26 3.41 57.96
C VAL A 644 -23.49 4.77 57.28
N THR A 645 -22.45 5.61 57.28
CA THR A 645 -22.40 6.88 56.55
C THR A 645 -22.10 6.66 55.06
N CYS A 646 -23.05 7.15 54.25
CA CYS A 646 -23.08 7.48 52.81
C CYS A 646 -21.84 7.20 51.93
N GLY A 647 -22.05 6.45 50.83
CA GLY A 647 -21.10 6.41 49.70
C GLY A 647 -21.25 5.30 48.65
N GLN A 648 -22.19 4.36 48.77
CA GLN A 648 -22.38 3.29 47.78
C GLN A 648 -23.85 3.13 47.39
N VAL A 649 -24.14 3.07 46.08
CA VAL A 649 -25.41 2.52 45.58
C VAL A 649 -25.24 1.00 45.57
N ARG A 650 -25.79 0.31 46.58
CA ARG A 650 -25.93 -1.15 46.59
C ARG A 650 -27.37 -1.51 46.26
N VAL A 651 -27.58 -2.33 45.23
CA VAL A 651 -28.85 -3.06 45.04
C VAL A 651 -28.60 -4.48 45.51
N LEU A 652 -29.13 -4.81 46.69
CA LEU A 652 -29.04 -6.14 47.29
C LEU A 652 -29.93 -7.13 46.52
N LYS A 653 -29.40 -8.33 46.26
CA LYS A 653 -30.15 -9.49 45.78
C LYS A 653 -30.47 -10.38 46.99
N PHE A 654 -31.72 -10.82 47.12
CA PHE A 654 -32.12 -11.91 48.02
C PHE A 654 -32.16 -13.21 47.23
N ASP A 655 -31.62 -14.29 47.81
CA ASP A 655 -31.93 -15.67 47.39
C ASP A 655 -33.28 -16.07 48.00
N PRO A 656 -34.27 -16.57 47.24
CA PRO A 656 -35.61 -16.79 47.76
C PRO A 656 -35.74 -18.00 48.70
N VAL A 657 -34.72 -18.86 48.86
CA VAL A 657 -34.93 -20.20 49.45
C VAL A 657 -34.19 -20.43 50.78
N ASP A 658 -33.00 -19.88 51.01
CA ASP A 658 -32.26 -20.15 52.27
C ASP A 658 -31.73 -18.87 52.94
N LYS A 659 -32.39 -18.47 54.03
CA LYS A 659 -32.10 -17.26 54.81
C LYS A 659 -30.84 -17.41 55.69
N ARG A 660 -29.63 -17.51 55.12
CA ARG A 660 -28.37 -17.27 55.86
C ARG A 660 -27.29 -16.54 55.01
N PRO A 661 -26.46 -15.67 55.61
CA PRO A 661 -25.35 -15.01 54.93
C PRO A 661 -24.18 -15.97 54.69
N ILE A 662 -23.50 -15.87 53.53
CA ILE A 662 -22.17 -16.47 53.31
C ILE A 662 -21.12 -15.38 53.54
N ASP A 663 -20.13 -15.72 54.37
CA ASP A 663 -19.12 -14.87 54.99
C ASP A 663 -18.42 -13.83 54.09
N TYR A 664 -18.44 -12.58 54.55
CA TYR A 664 -17.58 -11.51 54.07
C TYR A 664 -16.29 -11.47 54.90
N GLN A 665 -15.15 -11.83 54.31
CA GLN A 665 -13.86 -11.37 54.83
C GLN A 665 -13.66 -9.90 54.46
N TRP A 666 -13.69 -9.04 55.46
CA TRP A 666 -13.29 -7.63 55.37
C TRP A 666 -11.76 -7.55 55.29
N ARG A 667 -11.23 -6.82 54.30
CA ARG A 667 -9.91 -6.19 54.41
C ARG A 667 -10.04 -4.70 54.17
N ILE A 668 -9.90 -3.97 55.28
CA ILE A 668 -9.58 -2.54 55.29
C ILE A 668 -8.08 -2.45 54.99
N ILE A 669 -7.71 -1.67 53.98
CA ILE A 669 -6.34 -1.17 53.80
C ILE A 669 -6.46 0.35 53.89
N ASN A 670 -5.63 0.95 54.74
CA ASN A 670 -5.51 2.40 54.97
C ASN A 670 -5.36 3.20 53.68
#